data_AF-A0A1F3J1F7-F1
#
_entry.id   AF-A0A1F3J1F7-F1
#
_cell.length_a   1.000
_cell.length_b   1.000
_cell.length_c   1.000
_cell.angle_alpha   90.00
_cell.angle_beta   90.00
_cell.angle_gamma   90.00
#
_symmetry.space_group_name_H-M   'P 1'
#
loop_
_entity.id
_entity.type
_entity.pdbx_description
1 polymer ?
#
loop_
_entity_poly.entity_id
_entity_poly.type
_entity_poly.pdbx_seq_one_letter_code
_entity_poly.pdbx_strand_id
1 'polypeptide(L)'
;MMKNANTISATTIENIKTRIWSVFNVLRNENVVARDYYIVLFFLSVFKDGIISKETLFSETDLKKMICKTINESSNETIVRYRPLLDSFKSGIENMSDIGIREIFQVFHGLDKKCLSENFPDIFDSILYRISQSQGRFGGEYIQPIELTRLINALAGNSAKIFNPFAGFASFGVILNDNEKYFGQEIDQRTWAIGTLRILAHEIGNQVKYICDDSIKHWPKSLEKFDLIVANPPFGMRIGNYYHDIAGNYSTVESFFIDRGLSSLTKSGKLIALIPQGFLFQSGQARQLRERLLDQDLVDAVISFPGGLLYNTGMSLAILVISKKKDTPGFVRFIDGTAFIETNSRREKQLNDIAMISAISDNKNAKFVRHIEIEKVWDQDYNLSVSRYFRKEIDGVKLREILEVVRGERANIPATGKFIQIKNLKDDKFNFKLDLSSLEDMELRRPAVRMINESCLLLATRWRTIKPTYFEYINESLFLSQDILSFKIDESIVDLKYLINELHADYVLEQLEFVRTGAIIPSLRKEDILDAVIKLPSLAEQRAKVQGLFELSNKIQKLQDERDALAHGKLIRQFNEFSSLKHTLGRPRQNILDWSDNLLDFLNRKNEGFELLNKAFAEFYDIDIISALKEIKRDTNFITDVLEKGENGLVLSEYEKQTISLLEINSIVGELSNNGFIFKIKKLLLKGEKLKERGIYANRTLFKILLDNLLTNANKYAFDKKAAGNDVIIELTVVETSLLLEIKNNGKPFPKNFDREKFITKYSTADSQNGSGIGGYDIHRIATEFNNPDWILSLNKDPLFPVIFIFQFPIKLIN
;
A
#
# COMPACT_ATOMS: atom_id res chain seq x y z
N MET A 1 -29.57 27.46 -33.92
CA MET A 1 -29.09 27.41 -35.32
C MET A 1 -27.77 26.67 -35.34
N MET A 2 -27.75 25.46 -35.89
CA MET A 2 -26.53 24.67 -36.08
C MET A 2 -25.58 25.39 -37.05
N LYS A 3 -24.42 25.83 -36.56
CA LYS A 3 -23.31 26.25 -37.41
C LYS A 3 -22.48 25.01 -37.75
N ASN A 4 -22.72 24.48 -38.94
CA ASN A 4 -21.72 23.76 -39.71
C ASN A 4 -20.59 24.74 -40.04
N ALA A 5 -19.40 24.57 -39.44
CA ALA A 5 -18.16 25.16 -39.92
C ALA A 5 -16.95 24.33 -39.48
N ASN A 6 -16.24 23.80 -40.47
CA ASN A 6 -14.84 23.37 -40.48
C ASN A 6 -14.43 22.18 -39.59
N THR A 7 -14.40 21.00 -40.19
CA THR A 7 -13.46 19.91 -39.87
C THR A 7 -12.02 20.37 -40.13
N ILE A 8 -11.48 21.22 -39.27
CA ILE A 8 -10.03 21.26 -39.01
C ILE A 8 -9.72 19.95 -38.29
N SER A 9 -8.78 19.16 -38.79
CA SER A 9 -8.51 17.84 -38.23
C SER A 9 -8.14 17.97 -36.75
N ALA A 10 -8.71 17.13 -35.87
CA ALA A 10 -8.33 17.06 -34.46
C ALA A 10 -6.80 16.91 -34.29
N THR A 11 -6.14 16.28 -35.27
CA THR A 11 -4.69 16.17 -35.40
C THR A 11 -3.98 17.53 -35.46
N THR A 12 -4.56 18.53 -36.14
CA THR A 12 -3.98 19.88 -36.25
C THR A 12 -3.99 20.60 -34.89
N ILE A 13 -5.07 20.49 -34.12
CA ILE A 13 -5.18 21.09 -32.78
C ILE A 13 -4.19 20.43 -31.81
N GLU A 14 -4.10 19.09 -31.82
CA GLU A 14 -3.14 18.38 -30.98
C GLU A 14 -1.68 18.68 -31.36
N ASN A 15 -1.38 18.88 -32.64
CA ASN A 15 -0.06 19.34 -33.08
C ASN A 15 0.26 20.74 -32.53
N ILE A 16 -0.69 21.68 -32.54
CA ILE A 16 -0.50 23.01 -31.95
C ILE A 16 -0.24 22.90 -30.44
N LYS A 17 -1.07 22.15 -29.71
CA LYS A 17 -0.89 21.94 -28.26
C LYS A 17 0.48 21.34 -27.95
N THR A 18 0.93 20.37 -28.74
CA THR A 18 2.23 19.73 -28.58
C THR A 18 3.39 20.70 -28.83
N ARG A 19 3.31 21.54 -29.87
CA ARG A 19 4.32 22.55 -30.15
C ARG A 19 4.35 23.65 -29.08
N ILE A 20 3.21 24.10 -28.58
CA ILE A 20 3.20 25.04 -27.46
C ILE A 20 3.79 24.39 -26.21
N TRP A 21 3.52 23.10 -25.97
CA TRP A 21 4.12 22.38 -24.84
C TRP A 21 5.66 22.28 -24.93
N SER A 22 6.25 22.30 -26.13
CA SER A 22 7.72 22.29 -26.26
C SER A 22 8.38 23.58 -25.75
N VAL A 23 7.64 24.68 -25.59
CA VAL A 23 8.11 25.92 -24.95
C VAL A 23 8.60 25.69 -23.52
N PHE A 24 8.06 24.69 -22.82
CA PHE A 24 8.50 24.35 -21.47
C PHE A 24 9.95 23.84 -21.42
N ASN A 25 10.50 23.37 -22.54
CA ASN A 25 11.93 23.07 -22.63
C ASN A 25 12.76 24.36 -22.54
N VAL A 26 12.33 25.43 -23.21
CA VAL A 26 12.98 26.75 -23.16
C VAL A 26 12.92 27.29 -21.73
N LEU A 27 11.74 27.23 -21.10
CA LEU A 27 11.60 27.67 -19.69
C LEU A 27 12.52 26.91 -18.73
N ARG A 28 12.69 25.59 -18.93
CA ARG A 28 13.61 24.78 -18.12
C ARG A 28 15.07 25.16 -18.36
N ASN A 29 15.46 25.42 -19.61
CA ASN A 29 16.83 25.87 -19.95
C ASN A 29 17.14 27.25 -19.34
N GLU A 30 16.16 28.13 -19.29
CA GLU A 30 16.24 29.46 -18.68
C GLU A 30 16.11 29.42 -17.13
N ASN A 31 16.07 28.24 -16.52
CA ASN A 31 15.88 28.04 -15.07
C ASN A 31 14.63 28.73 -14.48
N VAL A 32 13.57 28.88 -15.29
CA VAL A 32 12.29 29.42 -14.81
C VAL A 32 11.67 28.43 -13.82
N VAL A 33 11.32 28.91 -12.63
CA VAL A 33 10.69 28.08 -11.60
C VAL A 33 9.27 27.71 -12.01
N ALA A 34 8.84 26.49 -11.63
CA ALA A 34 7.56 25.93 -12.08
C ALA A 34 6.35 26.85 -11.83
N ARG A 35 6.32 27.59 -10.71
CA ARG A 35 5.24 28.54 -10.38
C ARG A 35 5.05 29.67 -11.41
N ASP A 36 6.11 30.01 -12.16
CA ASP A 36 6.08 31.10 -13.14
C ASP A 36 5.80 30.57 -14.57
N TYR A 37 5.54 29.26 -14.74
CA TYR A 37 5.18 28.65 -16.02
C TYR A 37 3.91 29.21 -16.66
N TYR A 38 3.03 29.83 -15.88
CA TYR A 38 1.86 30.53 -16.41
C TYR A 38 2.22 31.72 -17.31
N ILE A 39 3.49 32.17 -17.33
CA ILE A 39 3.98 33.17 -18.29
C ILE A 39 3.76 32.76 -19.75
N VAL A 40 3.72 31.45 -20.05
CA VAL A 40 3.43 30.95 -21.40
C VAL A 40 2.05 31.40 -21.86
N LEU A 41 1.05 31.40 -20.97
CA LEU A 41 -0.31 31.84 -21.28
C LEU A 41 -0.35 33.34 -21.58
N PHE A 42 0.43 34.13 -20.85
CA PHE A 42 0.59 35.55 -21.11
C PHE A 42 1.23 35.80 -22.48
N PHE A 43 2.38 35.19 -22.78
CA PHE A 43 3.03 35.34 -24.07
C PHE A 43 2.19 34.84 -25.25
N LEU A 44 1.46 33.74 -25.06
CA LEU A 44 0.56 33.21 -26.09
C LEU A 44 -0.59 34.17 -26.39
N SER A 45 -1.14 34.83 -25.36
CA SER A 45 -2.21 35.84 -25.51
C SER A 45 -1.70 37.11 -26.19
N VAL A 46 -0.54 37.60 -25.75
CA VAL A 46 0.16 38.75 -26.35
C VAL A 46 0.53 38.48 -27.81
N PHE A 47 0.92 37.25 -28.15
CA PHE A 47 1.17 36.80 -29.52
C PHE A 47 -0.11 36.78 -30.36
N LYS A 48 -1.20 36.19 -29.86
CA LYS A 48 -2.51 36.14 -30.54
C LYS A 48 -2.97 37.54 -30.94
N ASP A 49 -2.83 38.50 -30.02
CA ASP A 49 -3.28 39.88 -30.22
C ASP A 49 -2.27 40.76 -30.96
N GLY A 50 -1.17 40.18 -31.46
CA GLY A 50 -0.26 40.84 -32.40
C GLY A 50 0.66 41.89 -31.78
N ILE A 51 0.90 41.85 -30.47
CA ILE A 51 1.81 42.77 -29.78
C ILE A 51 3.27 42.52 -30.22
N ILE A 52 3.61 41.27 -30.57
CA ILE A 52 4.92 40.90 -31.12
C ILE A 52 4.71 40.35 -32.54
N SER A 53 5.18 41.10 -33.54
CA SER A 53 5.27 40.66 -34.93
C SER A 53 6.60 39.96 -35.22
N LYS A 54 6.67 39.25 -36.35
CA LYS A 54 7.90 38.57 -36.77
C LYS A 54 9.03 39.58 -37.01
N GLU A 55 8.70 40.74 -37.56
CA GLU A 55 9.65 41.83 -37.82
C GLU A 55 10.21 42.38 -36.52
N THR A 56 9.34 42.76 -35.57
CA THR A 56 9.77 43.26 -34.24
C THR A 56 10.58 42.24 -33.46
N LEU A 57 10.25 40.96 -33.61
CA LEU A 57 10.97 39.89 -32.96
C LEU A 57 12.45 39.84 -33.38
N PHE A 58 12.77 40.18 -34.64
CA PHE A 58 14.15 40.16 -35.13
C PHE A 58 14.87 41.51 -34.98
N SER A 59 14.16 42.63 -35.10
CA SER A 59 14.76 43.96 -35.10
C SER A 59 15.08 44.52 -33.71
N GLU A 60 14.34 44.13 -32.67
CA GLU A 60 14.48 44.69 -31.33
C GLU A 60 15.55 43.95 -30.52
N THR A 61 16.38 44.68 -29.77
CA THR A 61 17.45 44.10 -28.93
C THR A 61 17.01 43.83 -27.50
N ASP A 62 16.07 44.62 -26.96
CA ASP A 62 15.50 44.48 -25.62
C ASP A 62 13.98 44.19 -25.72
N LEU A 63 13.66 42.90 -25.90
CA LEU A 63 12.28 42.44 -26.06
C LEU A 63 11.49 42.63 -24.76
N LYS A 64 12.13 42.48 -23.59
CA LYS A 64 11.47 42.69 -22.29
C LYS A 64 10.92 44.09 -22.17
N LYS A 65 11.77 45.09 -22.40
CA LYS A 65 11.41 46.50 -22.32
C LYS A 65 10.38 46.85 -23.38
N MET A 66 10.53 46.32 -24.59
CA MET A 66 9.58 46.52 -25.67
C MET A 66 8.18 45.99 -25.30
N ILE A 67 8.04 44.76 -24.80
CA ILE A 67 6.74 44.19 -24.39
C ILE A 67 6.07 45.10 -23.35
N CYS A 68 6.81 45.45 -22.28
CA CYS A 68 6.30 46.28 -21.20
C CYS A 68 5.91 47.69 -21.69
N LYS A 69 6.74 48.30 -22.54
CA LYS A 69 6.51 49.63 -23.11
C LYS A 69 5.29 49.64 -24.02
N THR A 70 5.19 48.69 -24.95
CA THR A 70 4.07 48.58 -25.89
C THR A 70 2.74 48.43 -25.15
N ILE A 71 2.69 47.58 -24.13
CA ILE A 71 1.47 47.40 -23.33
C ILE A 71 1.13 48.68 -22.55
N ASN A 72 2.10 49.32 -21.91
CA ASN A 72 1.88 50.54 -21.13
C ASN A 72 1.49 51.75 -21.98
N GLU A 73 2.04 51.93 -23.18
CA GLU A 73 1.85 53.13 -23.99
C GLU A 73 0.74 53.00 -25.06
N SER A 74 0.28 51.78 -25.37
CA SER A 74 -0.70 51.56 -26.44
C SER A 74 -2.08 52.16 -26.17
N SER A 75 -2.67 52.83 -27.15
CA SER A 75 -4.08 53.27 -27.11
C SER A 75 -5.07 52.22 -27.64
N ASN A 76 -4.58 51.08 -28.15
CA ASN A 76 -5.42 50.01 -28.69
C ASN A 76 -6.15 49.28 -27.56
N GLU A 77 -7.49 49.29 -27.58
CA GLU A 77 -8.33 48.70 -26.53
C GLU A 77 -8.02 47.23 -26.23
N THR A 78 -7.63 46.43 -27.23
CA THR A 78 -7.23 45.03 -27.05
C THR A 78 -5.95 44.94 -26.23
N ILE A 79 -4.96 45.79 -26.52
CA ILE A 79 -3.66 45.79 -25.84
C ILE A 79 -3.77 46.39 -24.43
N VAL A 80 -4.60 47.42 -24.25
CA VAL A 80 -4.83 48.09 -22.96
C VAL A 80 -5.27 47.11 -21.87
N ARG A 81 -6.03 46.06 -22.23
CA ARG A 81 -6.51 45.01 -21.31
C ARG A 81 -5.39 44.23 -20.61
N TYR A 82 -4.18 44.21 -21.17
CA TYR A 82 -3.02 43.55 -20.56
C TYR A 82 -2.29 44.39 -19.52
N ARG A 83 -2.49 45.72 -19.49
CA ARG A 83 -1.77 46.62 -18.55
C ARG A 83 -1.89 46.21 -17.08
N PRO A 84 -3.10 45.90 -16.55
CA PRO A 84 -3.24 45.50 -15.16
C PRO A 84 -2.56 44.17 -14.82
N LEU A 85 -2.23 43.37 -15.85
CA LEU A 85 -1.64 42.03 -15.71
C LEU A 85 -0.11 42.07 -15.67
N LEU A 86 0.50 43.16 -16.17
CA LEU A 86 1.95 43.27 -16.29
C LEU A 86 2.67 43.01 -14.98
N ASP A 87 2.21 43.60 -13.87
CA ASP A 87 2.86 43.43 -12.57
C ASP A 87 2.90 41.97 -12.11
N SER A 88 1.88 41.17 -12.46
CA SER A 88 1.80 39.75 -12.10
C SER A 88 2.78 38.88 -12.90
N PHE A 89 3.09 39.29 -14.13
CA PHE A 89 3.98 38.57 -15.04
C PHE A 89 5.39 39.15 -15.12
N LYS A 90 5.62 40.35 -14.58
CA LYS A 90 6.89 41.08 -14.65
C LYS A 90 8.07 40.25 -14.18
N SER A 91 7.95 39.58 -13.04
CA SER A 91 9.03 38.71 -12.53
C SER A 91 9.35 37.56 -13.51
N GLY A 92 8.34 36.97 -14.16
CA GLY A 92 8.55 35.93 -15.16
C GLY A 92 9.26 36.45 -16.42
N ILE A 93 8.91 37.67 -16.86
CA ILE A 93 9.56 38.35 -17.99
C ILE A 93 11.01 38.71 -17.66
N GLU A 94 11.27 39.25 -16.47
CA GLU A 94 12.60 39.71 -16.05
C GLU A 94 13.57 38.54 -15.86
N ASN A 95 13.08 37.41 -15.32
CA ASN A 95 13.86 36.21 -15.03
C ASN A 95 14.31 35.43 -16.28
N MET A 96 13.72 35.67 -17.45
CA MET A 96 14.13 35.03 -18.70
C MET A 96 15.07 35.92 -19.49
N SER A 97 15.97 35.38 -20.30
CA SER A 97 16.77 36.16 -21.26
C SER A 97 15.95 36.58 -22.49
N ASP A 98 16.37 37.63 -23.21
CA ASP A 98 15.77 38.00 -24.51
C ASP A 98 15.91 36.88 -25.55
N ILE A 99 16.97 36.05 -25.43
CA ILE A 99 17.15 34.84 -26.26
C ILE A 99 16.04 33.85 -25.97
N GLY A 100 15.80 33.53 -24.70
CA GLY A 100 14.71 32.64 -24.28
C GLY A 100 13.34 33.14 -24.74
N ILE A 101 13.03 34.43 -24.52
CA ILE A 101 11.79 35.04 -25.04
C ILE A 101 11.69 34.85 -26.55
N ARG A 102 12.78 35.10 -27.29
CA ARG A 102 12.80 34.97 -28.75
C ARG A 102 12.53 33.55 -29.23
N GLU A 103 13.12 32.55 -28.59
CA GLU A 103 12.88 31.14 -28.89
C GLU A 103 11.40 30.76 -28.71
N ILE A 104 10.76 31.24 -27.64
CA ILE A 104 9.32 31.02 -27.40
C ILE A 104 8.48 31.60 -28.53
N PHE A 105 8.69 32.87 -28.89
CA PHE A 105 7.92 33.52 -29.95
C PHE A 105 8.21 32.93 -31.33
N GLN A 106 9.41 32.39 -31.59
CA GLN A 106 9.71 31.63 -32.81
C GLN A 106 8.87 30.36 -32.91
N VAL A 107 8.69 29.63 -31.80
CA VAL A 107 7.77 28.48 -31.76
C VAL A 107 6.35 28.92 -32.10
N PHE A 108 5.88 30.03 -31.53
CA PHE A 108 4.54 30.57 -31.79
C PHE A 108 4.34 31.00 -33.25
N HIS A 109 5.31 31.66 -33.87
CA HIS A 109 5.27 32.00 -35.30
C HIS A 109 5.27 30.78 -36.21
N GLY A 110 5.73 29.63 -35.74
CA GLY A 110 5.66 28.37 -36.46
C GLY A 110 4.26 27.72 -36.44
N LEU A 111 3.33 28.20 -35.62
CA LEU A 111 1.98 27.64 -35.48
C LEU A 111 1.07 28.04 -36.64
N ASP A 112 0.06 27.22 -36.93
CA ASP A 112 -1.03 27.61 -37.83
C ASP A 112 -1.87 28.69 -37.14
N LYS A 113 -1.68 29.94 -37.59
CA LYS A 113 -2.33 31.13 -37.00
C LYS A 113 -3.86 31.06 -37.10
N LYS A 114 -4.41 30.53 -38.20
CA LYS A 114 -5.86 30.43 -38.39
C LYS A 114 -6.45 29.44 -37.39
N CYS A 115 -5.86 28.24 -37.31
CA CYS A 115 -6.29 27.22 -36.37
C CYS A 115 -6.15 27.68 -34.90
N LEU A 116 -5.03 28.36 -34.57
CA LEU A 116 -4.82 28.92 -33.24
C LEU A 116 -5.91 29.95 -32.87
N SER A 117 -6.22 30.88 -33.78
CA SER A 117 -7.23 31.92 -33.50
C SER A 117 -8.65 31.34 -33.39
N GLU A 118 -9.03 30.39 -34.25
CA GLU A 118 -10.36 29.76 -34.23
C GLU A 118 -10.60 28.86 -33.01
N ASN A 119 -9.53 28.33 -32.38
CA ASN A 119 -9.62 27.38 -31.25
C ASN A 119 -8.86 27.88 -30.01
N PHE A 120 -8.64 29.19 -29.91
CA PHE A 120 -7.81 29.79 -28.86
C PHE A 120 -8.28 29.45 -27.43
N PRO A 121 -9.60 29.50 -27.09
CA PRO A 121 -10.05 29.16 -25.74
C PRO A 121 -9.70 27.73 -25.32
N ASP A 122 -9.93 26.75 -26.23
CA ASP A 122 -9.66 25.34 -25.96
C ASP A 122 -8.17 25.04 -25.84
N ILE A 123 -7.35 25.69 -26.67
CA ILE A 123 -5.88 25.57 -26.61
C ILE A 123 -5.37 26.19 -25.30
N PHE A 124 -5.86 27.37 -24.94
CA PHE A 124 -5.50 28.07 -23.70
C PHE A 124 -5.82 27.21 -22.48
N ASP A 125 -7.05 26.73 -22.37
CA ASP A 125 -7.50 25.90 -21.26
C ASP A 125 -6.71 24.58 -21.21
N SER A 126 -6.45 23.94 -22.35
CA SER A 126 -5.63 22.73 -22.41
C SER A 126 -4.21 22.95 -21.86
N ILE A 127 -3.59 24.10 -22.14
CA ILE A 127 -2.26 24.43 -21.60
C ILE A 127 -2.35 24.74 -20.11
N LEU A 128 -3.37 25.52 -19.69
CA LEU A 128 -3.63 25.84 -18.30
C LEU A 128 -3.77 24.56 -17.45
N TYR A 129 -4.61 23.61 -17.88
CA TYR A 129 -4.80 22.33 -17.21
C TYR A 129 -3.49 21.53 -17.12
N ARG A 130 -2.70 21.46 -18.20
CA ARG A 130 -1.40 20.77 -18.19
C ARG A 130 -0.40 21.43 -17.24
N ILE A 131 -0.36 22.77 -17.17
CA ILE A 131 0.47 23.50 -16.20
C ILE A 131 0.06 23.13 -14.77
N SER A 132 -1.22 23.24 -14.45
CA SER A 132 -1.75 22.96 -13.11
C SER A 132 -1.47 21.52 -12.67
N GLN A 133 -1.56 20.54 -13.59
CA GLN A 133 -1.18 19.16 -13.33
C GLN A 133 0.33 19.00 -13.07
N SER A 134 1.17 19.71 -13.82
CA SER A 134 2.64 19.61 -13.69
C SER A 134 3.22 20.23 -12.41
N GLN A 135 2.54 21.19 -11.79
CA GLN A 135 3.01 21.91 -10.61
C GLN A 135 2.78 21.18 -9.27
N GLY A 136 2.19 19.99 -9.29
CA GLY A 136 1.87 19.23 -8.06
C GLY A 136 0.95 20.02 -7.12
N ARG A 137 1.18 19.93 -5.79
CA ARG A 137 0.29 20.54 -4.77
C ARG A 137 -0.04 22.02 -5.01
N PHE A 138 0.88 22.80 -5.58
CA PHE A 138 0.71 24.25 -5.72
C PHE A 138 -0.16 24.69 -6.90
N GLY A 139 -0.41 23.83 -7.90
CA GLY A 139 -1.14 24.21 -9.12
C GLY A 139 -2.63 23.85 -9.13
N GLY A 140 -3.05 22.91 -8.27
CA GLY A 140 -4.39 22.32 -8.30
C GLY A 140 -5.46 23.04 -7.48
N GLU A 141 -5.08 23.93 -6.57
CA GLU A 141 -6.01 24.57 -5.62
C GLU A 141 -6.89 25.65 -6.29
N TYR A 142 -6.40 26.26 -7.37
CA TYR A 142 -7.03 27.44 -7.99
C TYR A 142 -7.94 27.12 -9.19
N ILE A 143 -7.89 25.88 -9.70
CA ILE A 143 -8.68 25.46 -10.86
C ILE A 143 -9.66 24.35 -10.49
N GLN A 144 -10.95 24.64 -10.67
CA GLN A 144 -11.99 23.62 -10.57
C GLN A 144 -11.99 22.76 -11.84
N PRO A 145 -12.00 21.42 -11.73
CA PRO A 145 -12.20 20.51 -12.85
C PRO A 145 -13.42 20.88 -13.69
N ILE A 146 -13.31 20.75 -15.01
CA ILE A 146 -14.37 21.21 -15.92
C ILE A 146 -15.65 20.39 -15.75
N GLU A 147 -15.53 19.09 -15.47
CA GLU A 147 -16.63 18.15 -15.23
C GLU A 147 -17.47 18.60 -14.02
N LEU A 148 -16.80 18.99 -12.93
CA LEU A 148 -17.47 19.55 -11.75
C LEU A 148 -18.14 20.89 -12.08
N THR A 149 -17.49 21.73 -12.88
CA THR A 149 -18.03 23.03 -13.27
C THR A 149 -19.30 22.88 -14.10
N ARG A 150 -19.33 21.94 -15.06
CA ARG A 150 -20.52 21.63 -15.86
C ARG A 150 -21.65 21.03 -15.03
N LEU A 151 -21.34 20.14 -14.09
CA LEU A 151 -22.34 19.62 -13.16
C LEU A 151 -22.98 20.73 -12.33
N ILE A 152 -22.17 21.63 -11.76
CA ILE A 152 -22.70 22.77 -10.98
C ILE A 152 -23.56 23.68 -11.85
N ASN A 153 -23.16 23.94 -13.09
CA ASN A 153 -23.94 24.76 -14.02
C ASN A 153 -25.31 24.11 -14.32
N ALA A 154 -25.34 22.80 -14.55
CA ALA A 154 -26.58 22.05 -14.74
C ALA A 154 -27.49 22.09 -13.49
N LEU A 155 -26.92 22.02 -12.27
CA LEU A 155 -27.67 22.14 -11.01
C LEU A 155 -28.21 23.56 -10.76
N ALA A 156 -27.46 24.58 -11.18
CA ALA A 156 -27.89 25.97 -11.10
C ALA A 156 -29.12 26.23 -11.96
N GLY A 157 -29.09 25.75 -13.21
CA GLY A 157 -30.02 26.17 -14.25
C GLY A 157 -29.76 27.63 -14.68
N ASN A 158 -30.67 28.21 -15.45
CA ASN A 158 -30.49 29.56 -15.98
C ASN A 158 -30.52 30.61 -14.86
N SER A 159 -29.49 31.45 -14.77
CA SER A 159 -29.34 32.45 -13.71
C SER A 159 -28.89 33.80 -14.26
N ALA A 160 -29.70 34.86 -14.09
CA ALA A 160 -29.39 36.15 -14.70
C ALA A 160 -28.18 36.87 -14.05
N LYS A 161 -28.07 36.82 -12.72
CA LYS A 161 -26.96 37.45 -11.99
C LYS A 161 -26.24 36.46 -11.08
N ILE A 162 -24.99 36.18 -11.39
CA ILE A 162 -24.15 35.17 -10.76
C ILE A 162 -23.02 35.84 -9.98
N PHE A 163 -22.75 35.38 -8.77
CA PHE A 163 -21.60 35.81 -7.99
C PHE A 163 -20.75 34.63 -7.52
N ASN A 164 -19.43 34.76 -7.68
CA ASN A 164 -18.45 33.83 -7.17
C ASN A 164 -17.38 34.56 -6.33
N PRO A 165 -17.47 34.47 -4.99
CA PRO A 165 -16.52 35.15 -4.10
C PRO A 165 -15.12 34.49 -4.06
N PHE A 166 -14.95 33.30 -4.62
CA PHE A 166 -13.67 32.57 -4.60
C PHE A 166 -13.42 32.00 -6.00
N ALA A 167 -13.21 32.90 -6.95
CA ALA A 167 -13.32 32.57 -8.37
C ALA A 167 -12.09 31.84 -8.94
N GLY A 168 -10.92 31.87 -8.31
CA GLY A 168 -9.73 31.16 -8.78
C GLY A 168 -9.38 31.55 -10.23
N PHE A 169 -9.13 30.58 -11.10
CA PHE A 169 -8.95 30.85 -12.54
C PHE A 169 -10.27 31.07 -13.31
N ALA A 170 -11.30 31.59 -12.64
CA ALA A 170 -12.62 31.90 -13.20
C ALA A 170 -13.31 30.71 -13.93
N SER A 171 -13.11 29.46 -13.46
CA SER A 171 -13.66 28.26 -14.13
C SER A 171 -15.15 28.32 -14.41
N PHE A 172 -15.95 28.83 -13.46
CA PHE A 172 -17.40 28.98 -13.68
C PHE A 172 -17.71 30.15 -14.64
N GLY A 173 -16.91 31.21 -14.60
CA GLY A 173 -17.10 32.40 -15.41
C GLY A 173 -16.91 32.18 -16.91
N VAL A 174 -16.32 31.07 -17.35
CA VAL A 174 -16.08 30.75 -18.77
C VAL A 174 -17.10 29.77 -19.38
N ILE A 175 -18.12 29.34 -18.62
CA ILE A 175 -19.17 28.42 -19.10
C ILE A 175 -20.58 29.01 -18.98
N LEU A 176 -20.67 30.34 -19.01
CA LEU A 176 -21.92 31.09 -18.86
C LEU A 176 -22.83 30.94 -20.08
N ASN A 177 -24.13 31.05 -19.86
CA ASN A 177 -25.09 31.23 -20.94
C ASN A 177 -25.12 32.72 -21.38
N ASP A 178 -25.49 32.99 -22.65
CA ASP A 178 -25.40 34.33 -23.28
C ASP A 178 -26.06 35.49 -22.51
N ASN A 179 -27.06 35.21 -21.66
CA ASN A 179 -27.84 36.22 -20.94
C ASN A 179 -27.42 36.39 -19.47
N GLU A 180 -26.32 35.76 -19.05
CA GLU A 180 -25.90 35.74 -17.66
C GLU A 180 -24.83 36.81 -17.39
N LYS A 181 -24.92 37.45 -16.23
CA LYS A 181 -23.92 38.41 -15.76
C LYS A 181 -23.17 37.81 -14.59
N TYR A 182 -21.88 37.63 -14.74
CA TYR A 182 -21.02 37.04 -13.73
C TYR A 182 -20.17 38.08 -13.03
N PHE A 183 -20.15 38.02 -11.70
CA PHE A 183 -19.23 38.78 -10.86
C PHE A 183 -18.34 37.80 -10.08
N GLY A 184 -17.03 37.83 -10.34
CA GLY A 184 -16.03 37.05 -9.60
C GLY A 184 -15.07 37.92 -8.79
N GLN A 185 -14.66 37.42 -7.63
CA GLN A 185 -13.58 37.98 -6.81
C GLN A 185 -12.49 36.92 -6.57
N GLU A 186 -11.24 37.37 -6.56
CA GLU A 186 -10.06 36.56 -6.21
C GLU A 186 -9.06 37.44 -5.46
N ILE A 187 -8.51 36.94 -4.35
CA ILE A 187 -7.62 37.72 -3.49
C ILE A 187 -6.17 37.66 -3.96
N ASP A 188 -5.76 36.54 -4.54
CA ASP A 188 -4.39 36.36 -5.02
C ASP A 188 -4.21 37.04 -6.39
N GLN A 189 -3.33 38.03 -6.45
CA GLN A 189 -3.15 38.85 -7.64
C GLN A 189 -2.65 38.06 -8.86
N ARG A 190 -1.81 37.05 -8.65
CA ARG A 190 -1.33 36.19 -9.75
C ARG A 190 -2.47 35.32 -10.29
N THR A 191 -3.26 34.74 -9.41
CA THR A 191 -4.43 33.91 -9.73
C THR A 191 -5.48 34.72 -10.47
N TRP A 192 -5.75 35.95 -9.99
CA TRP A 192 -6.59 36.90 -10.68
C TRP A 192 -6.07 37.25 -12.08
N ALA A 193 -4.76 37.47 -12.24
CA ALA A 193 -4.20 37.80 -13.55
C ALA A 193 -4.36 36.64 -14.55
N ILE A 194 -4.13 35.39 -14.10
CA ILE A 194 -4.33 34.18 -14.92
C ILE A 194 -5.81 34.00 -15.28
N GLY A 195 -6.72 34.17 -14.31
CA GLY A 195 -8.16 34.10 -14.57
C GLY A 195 -8.63 35.20 -15.53
N THR A 196 -8.03 36.40 -15.46
CA THR A 196 -8.31 37.49 -16.40
C THR A 196 -7.84 37.15 -17.81
N LEU A 197 -6.64 36.58 -17.98
CA LEU A 197 -6.19 36.06 -19.27
C LEU A 197 -7.16 35.00 -19.82
N ARG A 198 -7.66 34.12 -18.96
CA ARG A 198 -8.64 33.10 -19.35
C ARG A 198 -9.95 33.71 -19.84
N ILE A 199 -10.49 34.71 -19.14
CA ILE A 199 -11.69 35.45 -19.56
C ILE A 199 -11.46 36.15 -20.91
N LEU A 200 -10.27 36.73 -21.12
CA LEU A 200 -9.90 37.33 -22.40
C LEU A 200 -9.79 36.28 -23.52
N ALA A 201 -9.23 35.11 -23.23
CA ALA A 201 -9.09 34.00 -24.18
C ALA A 201 -10.45 33.50 -24.69
N HIS A 202 -11.47 33.46 -23.81
CA HIS A 202 -12.85 33.09 -24.13
C HIS A 202 -13.69 34.23 -24.73
N GLU A 203 -13.16 35.46 -24.80
CA GLU A 203 -13.81 36.63 -25.41
C GLU A 203 -15.16 37.04 -24.77
N ILE A 204 -15.35 36.71 -23.49
CA ILE A 204 -16.61 36.93 -22.73
C ILE A 204 -16.58 38.15 -21.79
N GLY A 205 -15.62 39.05 -21.95
CA GLY A 205 -15.40 40.18 -21.03
C GLY A 205 -16.61 41.12 -20.83
N ASN A 206 -17.58 41.15 -21.76
CA ASN A 206 -18.79 41.97 -21.63
C ASN A 206 -19.81 41.40 -20.62
N GLN A 207 -19.76 40.09 -20.37
CA GLN A 207 -20.65 39.38 -19.43
C GLN A 207 -20.01 39.24 -18.04
N VAL A 208 -18.70 39.42 -17.95
CA VAL A 208 -17.89 39.06 -16.78
C VAL A 208 -17.24 40.29 -16.15
N LYS A 209 -17.57 40.55 -14.89
CA LYS A 209 -16.81 41.42 -14.00
C LYS A 209 -15.92 40.54 -13.12
N TYR A 210 -14.61 40.55 -13.32
CA TYR A 210 -13.67 39.78 -12.50
C TYR A 210 -12.59 40.67 -11.88
N ILE A 211 -12.53 40.73 -10.56
CA ILE A 211 -11.68 41.70 -9.83
C ILE A 211 -10.75 41.02 -8.83
N CYS A 212 -9.59 41.65 -8.60
CA CYS A 212 -8.65 41.26 -7.56
C CYS A 212 -9.09 41.92 -6.24
N ASP A 213 -9.71 41.16 -5.34
CA ASP A 213 -10.26 41.69 -4.09
C ASP A 213 -10.43 40.63 -2.99
N ASP A 214 -10.49 41.08 -1.74
CA ASP A 214 -10.68 40.25 -0.55
C ASP A 214 -12.17 40.10 -0.24
N SER A 215 -12.73 38.94 -0.58
CA SER A 215 -14.16 38.66 -0.42
C SER A 215 -14.64 38.63 1.03
N ILE A 216 -13.75 38.46 2.03
CA ILE A 216 -14.15 38.55 3.43
C ILE A 216 -14.36 40.01 3.83
N LYS A 217 -13.50 40.92 3.36
CA LYS A 217 -13.61 42.36 3.65
C LYS A 217 -14.61 43.09 2.79
N HIS A 218 -14.55 42.83 1.49
CA HIS A 218 -15.24 43.60 0.46
C HIS A 218 -16.30 42.73 -0.22
N TRP A 219 -17.11 42.07 0.61
CA TRP A 219 -18.32 41.41 0.13
C TRP A 219 -19.26 42.44 -0.52
N PRO A 220 -19.98 42.10 -1.60
CA PRO A 220 -20.95 42.99 -2.22
C PRO A 220 -21.93 43.60 -1.21
N LYS A 221 -22.33 44.86 -1.43
CA LYS A 221 -23.23 45.56 -0.48
C LYS A 221 -24.52 44.77 -0.29
N SER A 222 -25.10 44.83 0.91
CA SER A 222 -26.28 44.02 1.29
C SER A 222 -27.52 44.19 0.39
N LEU A 223 -27.66 45.35 -0.27
CA LEU A 223 -28.72 45.64 -1.25
C LEU A 223 -28.52 44.92 -2.59
N GLU A 224 -27.29 44.56 -2.91
CA GLU A 224 -26.96 43.81 -4.11
C GLU A 224 -27.34 42.34 -3.93
N LYS A 225 -28.29 41.87 -4.74
CA LYS A 225 -28.76 40.47 -4.72
C LYS A 225 -28.33 39.72 -5.96
N PHE A 226 -28.19 38.41 -5.83
CA PHE A 226 -27.77 37.49 -6.88
C PHE A 226 -28.75 36.32 -7.00
N ASP A 227 -28.98 35.84 -8.23
CA ASP A 227 -29.81 34.68 -8.52
C ASP A 227 -29.05 33.38 -8.27
N LEU A 228 -27.74 33.41 -8.51
CA LEU A 228 -26.84 32.30 -8.19
C LEU A 228 -25.62 32.82 -7.44
N ILE A 229 -25.27 32.14 -6.36
CA ILE A 229 -23.95 32.27 -5.74
C ILE A 229 -23.28 30.91 -5.82
N VAL A 230 -22.11 30.85 -6.47
CA VAL A 230 -21.36 29.61 -6.67
C VAL A 230 -19.96 29.77 -6.14
N ALA A 231 -19.44 28.76 -5.44
CA ALA A 231 -18.05 28.83 -4.99
C ALA A 231 -17.39 27.46 -4.80
N ASN A 232 -16.08 27.46 -5.01
CA ASN A 232 -15.13 26.50 -4.48
C ASN A 232 -14.27 27.22 -3.42
N PRO A 233 -14.79 27.44 -2.20
CA PRO A 233 -14.08 28.21 -1.17
C PRO A 233 -12.80 27.50 -0.70
N PRO A 234 -11.84 28.22 -0.12
CA PRO A 234 -10.66 27.60 0.49
C PRO A 234 -11.07 26.69 1.66
N PHE A 235 -10.89 25.38 1.50
CA PHE A 235 -11.38 24.38 2.45
C PHE A 235 -10.64 24.38 3.78
N GLY A 236 -11.39 24.31 4.88
CA GLY A 236 -10.89 24.26 6.25
C GLY A 236 -10.15 25.52 6.70
N MET A 237 -10.15 26.58 5.89
CA MET A 237 -9.44 27.81 6.21
C MET A 237 -10.08 28.48 7.42
N ARG A 238 -9.30 28.64 8.49
CA ARG A 238 -9.71 29.38 9.69
C ARG A 238 -9.70 30.87 9.40
N ILE A 239 -10.76 31.54 9.83
CA ILE A 239 -10.82 33.00 9.76
C ILE A 239 -9.95 33.55 10.90
N GLY A 240 -8.90 34.29 10.54
CA GLY A 240 -8.01 34.92 11.52
C GLY A 240 -8.68 36.09 12.25
N ASN A 241 -8.15 36.43 13.44
CA ASN A 241 -8.68 37.52 14.29
C ASN A 241 -8.79 38.87 13.56
N TYR A 242 -7.96 39.10 12.56
CA TYR A 242 -8.00 40.31 11.74
C TYR A 242 -9.34 40.53 11.01
N TYR A 243 -10.12 39.48 10.76
CA TYR A 243 -11.44 39.56 10.15
C TYR A 243 -12.59 39.58 11.17
N HIS A 244 -12.31 39.60 12.48
CA HIS A 244 -13.32 39.38 13.51
C HIS A 244 -14.48 40.38 13.45
N ASP A 245 -14.20 41.66 13.18
CA ASP A 245 -15.22 42.71 13.08
C ASP A 245 -16.20 42.50 11.90
N ILE A 246 -15.79 41.71 10.90
CA ILE A 246 -16.55 41.48 9.66
C ILE A 246 -17.18 40.08 9.65
N ALA A 247 -16.41 39.07 10.04
CA ALA A 247 -16.85 37.68 10.10
C ALA A 247 -17.63 37.35 11.39
N GLY A 248 -17.57 38.22 12.40
CA GLY A 248 -18.19 37.99 13.70
C GLY A 248 -17.70 36.68 14.31
N ASN A 249 -18.65 35.81 14.64
CA ASN A 249 -18.36 34.53 15.31
C ASN A 249 -18.03 33.39 14.33
N TYR A 250 -17.99 33.63 13.01
CA TYR A 250 -17.63 32.58 12.05
C TYR A 250 -16.14 32.23 12.13
N SER A 251 -15.87 30.94 12.35
CA SER A 251 -14.53 30.40 12.56
C SER A 251 -13.89 29.82 11.31
N THR A 252 -14.67 29.58 10.24
CA THR A 252 -14.19 29.06 8.95
C THR A 252 -14.78 29.85 7.78
N VAL A 253 -14.03 29.91 6.67
CA VAL A 253 -14.44 30.61 5.44
C VAL A 253 -15.73 30.04 4.88
N GLU A 254 -15.93 28.71 4.91
CA GLU A 254 -17.15 28.09 4.40
C GLU A 254 -18.40 28.51 5.17
N SER A 255 -18.30 28.60 6.50
CA SER A 255 -19.43 29.01 7.34
C SER A 255 -19.80 30.47 7.09
N PHE A 256 -18.79 31.34 7.00
CA PHE A 256 -18.96 32.75 6.64
C PHE A 256 -19.58 32.90 5.25
N PHE A 257 -19.03 32.20 4.26
CA PHE A 257 -19.47 32.23 2.87
C PHE A 257 -20.93 31.82 2.72
N ILE A 258 -21.31 30.68 3.32
CA ILE A 258 -22.68 30.16 3.21
C ILE A 258 -23.67 31.14 3.84
N ASP A 259 -23.36 31.70 5.01
CA ASP A 259 -24.24 32.67 5.67
C ASP A 259 -24.36 33.99 4.90
N ARG A 260 -23.22 34.61 4.56
CA ARG A 260 -23.19 35.86 3.79
C ARG A 260 -23.80 35.69 2.41
N GLY A 261 -23.52 34.57 1.76
CA GLY A 261 -24.13 34.16 0.50
C GLY A 261 -25.64 34.07 0.61
N LEU A 262 -26.17 33.34 1.59
CA LEU A 262 -27.62 33.23 1.82
C LEU A 262 -28.28 34.60 1.99
N SER A 263 -27.64 35.52 2.73
CA SER A 263 -28.15 36.88 2.90
C SER A 263 -28.18 37.69 1.59
N SER A 264 -27.31 37.34 0.62
CA SER A 264 -27.12 38.03 -0.66
C SER A 264 -27.93 37.41 -1.81
N LEU A 265 -28.64 36.30 -1.59
CA LEU A 265 -29.51 35.71 -2.62
C LEU A 265 -30.82 36.49 -2.80
N THR A 266 -31.33 36.55 -4.04
CA THR A 266 -32.72 36.93 -4.34
C THR A 266 -33.71 35.95 -3.71
N LYS A 267 -35.01 36.27 -3.68
CA LYS A 267 -36.03 35.40 -3.07
C LYS A 267 -36.15 34.02 -3.73
N SER A 268 -35.74 33.89 -4.99
CA SER A 268 -35.70 32.64 -5.75
C SER A 268 -34.28 32.16 -6.03
N GLY A 269 -33.28 32.79 -5.40
CA GLY A 269 -31.88 32.50 -5.69
C GLY A 269 -31.41 31.18 -5.08
N LYS A 270 -30.33 30.64 -5.67
CA LYS A 270 -29.64 29.43 -5.24
C LYS A 270 -28.20 29.72 -4.84
N LEU A 271 -27.69 29.00 -3.86
CA LEU A 271 -26.26 28.94 -3.54
C LEU A 271 -25.78 27.50 -3.75
N ILE A 272 -24.74 27.33 -4.57
CA ILE A 272 -24.12 26.03 -4.82
C ILE A 272 -22.67 26.08 -4.37
N ALA A 273 -22.34 25.31 -3.33
CA ALA A 273 -21.04 25.30 -2.70
C ALA A 273 -20.35 23.95 -2.88
N LEU A 274 -19.10 23.95 -3.32
CA LEU A 274 -18.21 22.84 -3.06
C LEU A 274 -17.76 22.91 -1.59
N ILE A 275 -17.84 21.79 -0.90
CA ILE A 275 -17.48 21.67 0.51
C ILE A 275 -16.73 20.37 0.76
N PRO A 276 -15.82 20.32 1.76
CA PRO A 276 -15.29 19.05 2.24
C PRO A 276 -16.44 18.22 2.83
N GLN A 277 -16.44 16.90 2.61
CA GLN A 277 -17.47 16.02 3.18
C GLN A 277 -17.59 16.14 4.70
N GLY A 278 -16.51 16.52 5.39
CA GLY A 278 -16.51 16.82 6.83
C GLY A 278 -17.61 17.79 7.24
N PHE A 279 -17.92 18.80 6.42
CA PHE A 279 -18.98 19.77 6.70
C PHE A 279 -20.35 19.10 6.88
N LEU A 280 -20.60 17.94 6.26
CA LEU A 280 -21.88 17.23 6.31
C LEU A 280 -22.18 16.60 7.68
N PHE A 281 -21.15 16.32 8.49
CA PHE A 281 -21.31 15.55 9.74
C PHE A 281 -20.53 16.10 10.95
N GLN A 282 -19.60 17.03 10.74
CA GLN A 282 -18.83 17.62 11.84
C GLN A 282 -19.73 18.36 12.84
N SER A 283 -19.34 18.30 14.12
CA SER A 283 -19.99 19.01 15.22
C SER A 283 -19.57 20.49 15.29
N GLY A 284 -20.04 21.21 16.31
CA GLY A 284 -19.69 22.62 16.53
C GLY A 284 -20.41 23.55 15.55
N GLN A 285 -19.72 24.57 15.07
CA GLN A 285 -20.32 25.61 14.22
C GLN A 285 -20.89 25.07 12.89
N ALA A 286 -20.24 24.08 12.28
CA ALA A 286 -20.76 23.45 11.06
C ALA A 286 -22.13 22.81 11.31
N ARG A 287 -22.31 22.15 12.46
CA ARG A 287 -23.61 21.58 12.87
C ARG A 287 -24.67 22.67 13.07
N GLN A 288 -24.35 23.74 13.80
CA GLN A 288 -25.29 24.85 14.02
C GLN A 288 -25.75 25.48 12.70
N LEU A 289 -24.85 25.61 11.72
CA LEU A 289 -25.21 26.09 10.40
C LEU A 289 -26.12 25.10 9.66
N ARG A 290 -25.81 23.79 9.70
CA ARG A 290 -26.69 22.76 9.11
C ARG A 290 -28.08 22.76 9.74
N GLU A 291 -28.17 22.82 11.07
CA GLU A 291 -29.44 22.93 11.82
C GLU A 291 -30.26 24.09 11.28
N ARG A 292 -29.69 25.31 11.28
CA ARG A 292 -30.38 26.49 10.77
C ARG A 292 -30.83 26.35 9.31
N LEU A 293 -30.00 25.79 8.43
CA LEU A 293 -30.34 25.63 7.02
C LEU A 293 -31.47 24.60 6.81
N LEU A 294 -31.48 23.53 7.61
CA LEU A 294 -32.52 22.51 7.57
C LEU A 294 -33.82 23.00 8.21
N ASP A 295 -33.76 23.64 9.37
CA ASP A 295 -34.95 24.19 10.05
C ASP A 295 -35.69 25.23 9.20
N GLN A 296 -34.96 25.94 8.33
CA GLN A 296 -35.52 26.91 7.38
C GLN A 296 -35.88 26.29 6.03
N ASP A 297 -35.78 24.97 5.87
CA ASP A 297 -36.02 24.22 4.64
C ASP A 297 -35.25 24.78 3.43
N LEU A 298 -33.98 25.13 3.61
CA LEU A 298 -33.15 25.76 2.57
C LEU A 298 -32.26 24.77 1.82
N VAL A 299 -31.93 23.61 2.42
CA VAL A 299 -31.11 22.60 1.75
C VAL A 299 -31.95 21.87 0.71
N ASP A 300 -31.62 22.05 -0.57
CA ASP A 300 -32.33 21.45 -1.70
C ASP A 300 -31.71 20.10 -2.10
N ALA A 301 -30.39 20.05 -2.22
CA ALA A 301 -29.68 18.83 -2.57
C ALA A 301 -28.29 18.75 -1.93
N VAL A 302 -27.84 17.52 -1.68
CA VAL A 302 -26.48 17.19 -1.25
C VAL A 302 -25.96 16.08 -2.16
N ILE A 303 -24.85 16.36 -2.84
CA ILE A 303 -24.19 15.41 -3.74
C ILE A 303 -22.84 15.07 -3.16
N SER A 304 -22.51 13.79 -2.98
CA SER A 304 -21.21 13.36 -2.44
C SER A 304 -20.38 12.61 -3.46
N PHE A 305 -19.07 12.81 -3.44
CA PHE A 305 -18.12 12.11 -4.29
C PHE A 305 -17.02 11.42 -3.47
N PRO A 306 -16.47 10.30 -3.96
CA PRO A 306 -15.25 9.74 -3.39
C PRO A 306 -14.07 10.70 -3.58
N GLY A 307 -13.03 10.55 -2.76
CA GLY A 307 -11.83 11.40 -2.85
C GLY A 307 -11.03 11.21 -4.15
N GLY A 308 -10.32 12.25 -4.57
CA GLY A 308 -9.43 12.25 -5.74
C GLY A 308 -9.96 12.96 -7.00
N LEU A 309 -11.04 13.74 -6.88
CA LEU A 309 -11.60 14.54 -7.99
C LEU A 309 -10.87 15.86 -8.22
N LEU A 310 -10.41 16.52 -7.15
CA LEU A 310 -9.58 17.72 -7.29
C LEU A 310 -8.13 17.32 -7.52
N TYR A 311 -7.44 18.10 -8.34
CA TYR A 311 -6.04 17.85 -8.65
C TYR A 311 -5.19 17.87 -7.38
N ASN A 312 -4.27 16.91 -7.27
CA ASN A 312 -3.24 16.85 -6.22
C ASN A 312 -3.76 16.73 -4.77
N THR A 313 -5.03 16.35 -4.56
CA THR A 313 -5.60 16.06 -3.24
C THR A 313 -6.46 14.81 -3.22
N GLY A 314 -6.32 14.00 -2.16
CA GLY A 314 -7.19 12.84 -1.89
C GLY A 314 -8.48 13.18 -1.13
N MET A 315 -8.75 14.47 -0.91
CA MET A 315 -9.91 14.94 -0.15
C MET A 315 -11.21 14.50 -0.83
N SER A 316 -12.16 14.01 -0.03
CA SER A 316 -13.52 13.71 -0.47
C SER A 316 -14.40 14.95 -0.35
N LEU A 317 -15.20 15.21 -1.37
CA LEU A 317 -15.94 16.46 -1.54
C LEU A 317 -17.44 16.19 -1.63
N ALA A 318 -18.20 17.24 -1.38
CA ALA A 318 -19.62 17.28 -1.64
C ALA A 318 -20.01 18.61 -2.28
N ILE A 319 -21.10 18.60 -3.05
CA ILE A 319 -21.81 19.80 -3.50
C ILE A 319 -23.02 19.97 -2.60
N LEU A 320 -23.12 21.14 -1.97
CA LEU A 320 -24.29 21.57 -1.21
C LEU A 320 -25.09 22.57 -2.04
N VAL A 321 -26.33 22.22 -2.36
CA VAL A 321 -27.28 23.09 -3.07
C VAL A 321 -28.27 23.65 -2.04
N ILE A 322 -28.25 24.96 -1.89
CA ILE A 322 -29.15 25.72 -1.04
C ILE A 322 -30.08 26.51 -1.96
N SER A 323 -31.38 26.44 -1.75
CA SER A 323 -32.37 27.20 -2.52
C SER A 323 -33.33 27.93 -1.60
N LYS A 324 -33.57 29.22 -1.86
CA LYS A 324 -34.63 29.97 -1.18
C LYS A 324 -36.03 29.63 -1.70
N LYS A 325 -36.11 28.99 -2.86
CA LYS A 325 -37.36 28.49 -3.45
C LYS A 325 -37.12 27.08 -3.98
N LYS A 326 -37.43 26.09 -3.15
CA LYS A 326 -37.29 24.67 -3.52
C LYS A 326 -38.40 24.22 -4.43
N ASP A 327 -38.07 23.30 -5.33
CA ASP A 327 -39.07 22.61 -6.16
C ASP A 327 -39.83 21.55 -5.34
N THR A 328 -39.19 21.01 -4.30
CA THR A 328 -39.76 20.01 -3.36
C THR A 328 -39.59 20.46 -1.91
N PRO A 329 -40.43 21.38 -1.41
CA PRO A 329 -40.38 21.82 -0.01
C PRO A 329 -40.55 20.65 0.97
N GLY A 330 -39.85 20.68 2.10
CA GLY A 330 -39.87 19.63 3.14
C GLY A 330 -39.00 18.39 2.84
N PHE A 331 -38.36 18.32 1.67
CA PHE A 331 -37.50 17.19 1.28
C PHE A 331 -36.08 17.63 0.92
N VAL A 332 -35.07 16.84 1.28
CA VAL A 332 -33.69 17.01 0.83
C VAL A 332 -33.35 15.92 -0.19
N ARG A 333 -32.76 16.31 -1.33
CA ARG A 333 -32.27 15.37 -2.35
C ARG A 333 -30.84 14.92 -2.05
N PHE A 334 -30.67 13.67 -1.68
CA PHE A 334 -29.35 13.05 -1.50
C PHE A 334 -28.94 12.30 -2.77
N ILE A 335 -27.75 12.61 -3.30
CA ILE A 335 -27.26 12.09 -4.58
C ILE A 335 -25.88 11.46 -4.38
N ASP A 336 -25.78 10.14 -4.63
CA ASP A 336 -24.52 9.42 -4.58
C ASP A 336 -23.79 9.47 -5.93
N GLY A 337 -22.70 10.24 -5.97
CA GLY A 337 -21.86 10.41 -7.16
C GLY A 337 -20.89 9.26 -7.43
N THR A 338 -20.78 8.28 -6.54
CA THR A 338 -19.71 7.25 -6.59
C THR A 338 -19.71 6.44 -7.89
N ALA A 339 -20.88 6.11 -8.42
CA ALA A 339 -21.02 5.33 -9.65
C ALA A 339 -20.64 6.10 -10.94
N PHE A 340 -20.45 7.41 -10.85
CA PHE A 340 -20.11 8.27 -11.98
C PHE A 340 -18.62 8.64 -12.01
N ILE A 341 -17.81 7.98 -11.19
CA ILE A 341 -16.39 8.27 -11.09
C ILE A 341 -15.57 7.22 -11.84
N GLU A 342 -14.84 7.68 -12.84
CA GLU A 342 -13.90 6.90 -13.64
C GLU A 342 -12.49 7.07 -13.06
N THR A 343 -11.71 5.99 -13.05
CA THR A 343 -10.35 5.99 -12.47
C THR A 343 -9.32 5.99 -13.58
N ASN A 344 -8.68 7.15 -13.80
CA ASN A 344 -7.63 7.30 -14.81
C ASN A 344 -6.26 6.86 -14.28
N SER A 345 -6.01 7.02 -12.97
CA SER A 345 -4.81 6.52 -12.29
C SER A 345 -5.07 6.30 -10.78
N ARG A 346 -4.07 5.81 -10.02
CA ARG A 346 -4.19 5.62 -8.55
C ARG A 346 -4.55 6.90 -7.78
N ARG A 347 -4.32 8.09 -8.35
CA ARG A 347 -4.55 9.39 -7.67
C ARG A 347 -5.48 10.34 -8.43
N GLU A 348 -5.78 10.06 -9.69
CA GLU A 348 -6.63 10.92 -10.51
C GLU A 348 -7.92 10.20 -10.87
N LYS A 349 -9.02 10.79 -10.43
CA LYS A 349 -10.37 10.36 -10.77
C LYS A 349 -11.05 11.43 -11.61
N GLN A 350 -11.86 10.99 -12.55
CA GLN A 350 -12.63 11.86 -13.42
C GLN A 350 -14.11 11.62 -13.19
N LEU A 351 -14.89 12.70 -13.22
CA LEU A 351 -16.34 12.62 -13.12
C LEU A 351 -16.94 12.45 -14.53
N ASN A 352 -17.74 11.42 -14.75
CA ASN A 352 -18.62 11.31 -15.89
C ASN A 352 -19.86 12.20 -15.66
N ASP A 353 -19.69 13.50 -15.87
CA ASP A 353 -20.69 14.51 -15.57
C ASP A 353 -21.93 14.37 -16.47
N ILE A 354 -21.75 13.96 -17.73
CA ILE A 354 -22.86 13.74 -18.68
C ILE A 354 -23.82 12.66 -18.15
N ALA A 355 -23.29 11.49 -17.76
CA ALA A 355 -24.11 10.42 -17.21
C ALA A 355 -24.78 10.82 -15.89
N MET A 356 -24.07 11.58 -15.05
CA MET A 356 -24.59 12.05 -13.79
C MET A 356 -25.72 13.07 -13.97
N ILE A 357 -25.54 14.07 -14.82
CA ILE A 357 -26.56 15.09 -15.13
C ILE A 357 -27.82 14.42 -15.68
N SER A 358 -27.65 13.43 -16.57
CA SER A 358 -28.76 12.62 -17.08
C SER A 358 -29.50 11.89 -15.96
N ALA A 359 -28.78 11.21 -15.06
CA ALA A 359 -29.36 10.49 -13.93
C ALA A 359 -30.09 11.40 -12.92
N ILE A 360 -29.55 12.60 -12.67
CA ILE A 360 -30.19 13.61 -11.80
C ILE A 360 -31.47 14.14 -12.45
N SER A 361 -31.44 14.37 -13.76
CA SER A 361 -32.60 14.89 -14.51
C SER A 361 -33.74 13.88 -14.61
N ASP A 362 -33.44 12.58 -14.69
CA ASP A 362 -34.45 11.51 -14.77
C ASP A 362 -35.27 11.37 -13.47
N ASN A 363 -34.81 11.88 -12.33
CA ASN A 363 -35.47 12.02 -11.01
C ASN A 363 -36.23 10.78 -10.44
N LYS A 364 -36.24 9.65 -11.15
CA LYS A 364 -36.89 8.37 -10.82
C LYS A 364 -35.86 7.29 -10.48
N ASN A 365 -34.57 7.57 -10.67
CA ASN A 365 -33.52 6.60 -10.42
C ASN A 365 -33.18 6.51 -8.92
N ALA A 366 -34.00 5.75 -8.21
CA ALA A 366 -33.86 5.39 -6.80
C ALA A 366 -32.49 4.80 -6.42
N LYS A 367 -31.67 4.37 -7.39
CA LYS A 367 -30.33 3.83 -7.12
C LYS A 367 -29.33 4.89 -6.71
N PHE A 368 -29.46 6.11 -7.23
CA PHE A 368 -28.47 7.19 -7.04
C PHE A 368 -29.07 8.45 -6.43
N VAL A 369 -30.39 8.63 -6.50
CA VAL A 369 -31.10 9.80 -5.98
C VAL A 369 -32.15 9.35 -4.94
N ARG A 370 -32.13 9.97 -3.77
CA ARG A 370 -33.10 9.78 -2.70
C ARG A 370 -33.69 11.12 -2.28
N HIS A 371 -35.02 11.19 -2.22
CA HIS A 371 -35.72 12.31 -1.60
C HIS A 371 -36.05 11.90 -0.16
N ILE A 372 -35.54 12.65 0.81
CA ILE A 372 -35.69 12.33 2.23
C ILE A 372 -36.41 13.49 2.90
N GLU A 373 -37.50 13.17 3.61
CA GLU A 373 -38.22 14.12 4.44
C GLU A 373 -37.30 14.74 5.47
N ILE A 374 -37.45 16.05 5.70
CA ILE A 374 -36.54 16.79 6.58
C ILE A 374 -36.57 16.27 8.03
N GLU A 375 -37.72 15.76 8.47
CA GLU A 375 -37.88 15.12 9.79
C GLU A 375 -36.94 13.93 9.96
N LYS A 376 -36.78 13.10 8.92
CA LYS A 376 -35.84 11.97 8.94
C LYS A 376 -34.38 12.44 9.00
N VAL A 377 -34.08 13.64 8.50
CA VAL A 377 -32.74 14.26 8.62
C VAL A 377 -32.52 14.78 10.04
N TRP A 378 -33.55 15.30 10.71
CA TRP A 378 -33.50 15.70 12.13
C TRP A 378 -33.23 14.50 13.03
N ASP A 379 -33.93 13.39 12.80
CA ASP A 379 -33.75 12.13 13.52
C ASP A 379 -32.31 11.56 13.36
N GLN A 380 -31.62 11.94 12.28
CA GLN A 380 -30.23 11.59 12.02
C GLN A 380 -29.21 12.62 12.55
N ASP A 381 -29.63 13.48 13.50
CA ASP A 381 -28.80 14.50 14.14
C ASP A 381 -28.27 15.54 13.14
N TYR A 382 -29.13 15.96 12.20
CA TYR A 382 -28.83 16.94 11.14
C TYR A 382 -27.60 16.55 10.29
N ASN A 383 -27.37 15.25 10.13
CA ASN A 383 -26.23 14.71 9.40
C ASN A 383 -26.57 14.59 7.90
N LEU A 384 -25.82 15.29 7.06
CA LEU A 384 -26.05 15.34 5.62
C LEU A 384 -25.19 14.33 4.82
N SER A 385 -24.51 13.38 5.47
CA SER A 385 -23.75 12.35 4.77
C SER A 385 -24.67 11.50 3.88
N VAL A 386 -24.50 11.62 2.57
CA VAL A 386 -25.33 10.98 1.54
C VAL A 386 -25.48 9.47 1.77
N SER A 387 -24.39 8.76 2.05
CA SER A 387 -24.37 7.29 2.23
C SER A 387 -25.41 6.81 3.24
N ARG A 388 -25.70 7.59 4.29
CA ARG A 388 -26.66 7.24 5.35
C ARG A 388 -28.06 6.99 4.83
N TYR A 389 -28.43 7.67 3.75
CA TYR A 389 -29.78 7.66 3.17
C TYR A 389 -29.97 6.59 2.09
N PHE A 390 -28.95 5.77 1.84
CA PHE A 390 -29.01 4.63 0.91
C PHE A 390 -29.03 3.27 1.61
N ARG A 391 -29.05 3.26 2.95
CA ARG A 391 -29.18 2.05 3.76
C ARG A 391 -30.54 1.39 3.51
N LYS A 392 -30.55 0.05 3.43
CA LYS A 392 -31.79 -0.73 3.38
C LYS A 392 -32.39 -0.84 4.78
N GLU A 393 -33.71 -0.78 4.86
CA GLU A 393 -34.44 -1.12 6.09
C GLU A 393 -34.31 -2.62 6.34
N ILE A 394 -34.09 -2.99 7.60
CA ILE A 394 -33.89 -4.36 8.04
C ILE A 394 -34.83 -4.60 9.21
N ASP A 395 -35.57 -5.71 9.16
CA ASP A 395 -36.42 -6.15 10.25
C ASP A 395 -35.59 -6.74 11.39
N GLY A 396 -35.88 -6.32 12.62
CA GLY A 396 -35.11 -6.69 13.80
C GLY A 396 -35.20 -5.64 14.91
N VAL A 397 -34.25 -5.73 15.84
CA VAL A 397 -34.19 -4.90 17.05
C VAL A 397 -32.95 -4.02 17.00
N LYS A 398 -33.08 -2.75 17.40
CA LYS A 398 -31.93 -1.84 17.49
C LYS A 398 -31.03 -2.25 18.65
N LEU A 399 -29.71 -2.11 18.49
CA LEU A 399 -28.76 -2.42 19.55
C LEU A 399 -29.05 -1.64 20.84
N ARG A 400 -29.62 -0.43 20.76
CA ARG A 400 -30.00 0.36 21.94
C ARG A 400 -31.07 -0.25 22.84
N GLU A 401 -31.85 -1.19 22.32
CA GLU A 401 -32.88 -1.89 23.08
C GLU A 401 -32.28 -3.05 23.90
N ILE A 402 -31.05 -3.48 23.59
CA ILE A 402 -30.36 -4.61 24.23
C ILE A 402 -28.99 -4.22 24.83
N LEU A 403 -28.53 -3.00 24.58
CA LEU A 403 -27.25 -2.46 25.06
C LEU A 403 -27.47 -1.17 25.86
N GLU A 404 -26.89 -1.13 27.06
CA GLU A 404 -26.82 0.06 27.90
C GLU A 404 -25.39 0.62 27.92
N VAL A 405 -25.23 1.94 27.78
CA VAL A 405 -23.89 2.57 27.73
C VAL A 405 -23.25 2.60 29.12
N VAL A 406 -22.12 1.92 29.28
CA VAL A 406 -21.28 2.04 30.48
C VAL A 406 -20.36 3.23 30.30
N ARG A 407 -20.60 4.32 31.05
CA ARG A 407 -19.81 5.57 30.91
C ARG A 407 -18.42 5.48 31.52
N GLY A 408 -18.25 4.64 32.54
CA GLY A 408 -17.05 4.52 33.35
C GLY A 408 -16.79 5.72 34.27
N GLU A 409 -15.95 5.52 35.27
CA GLU A 409 -15.54 6.55 36.23
C GLU A 409 -14.35 7.37 35.72
N ARG A 410 -14.33 8.65 36.08
CA ARG A 410 -13.22 9.58 35.78
C ARG A 410 -12.46 10.06 37.02
N ALA A 411 -13.01 9.80 38.21
CA ALA A 411 -12.38 10.11 39.48
C ALA A 411 -11.42 8.98 39.88
N ASN A 412 -10.46 9.28 40.76
CA ASN A 412 -9.59 8.29 41.39
C ASN A 412 -8.80 7.37 40.43
N ILE A 413 -8.54 7.84 39.20
CA ILE A 413 -7.72 7.09 38.23
C ILE A 413 -6.27 7.01 38.76
N PRO A 414 -5.68 5.81 38.94
CA PRO A 414 -4.31 5.62 39.38
C PRO A 414 -3.29 6.17 38.37
N ALA A 415 -2.01 6.23 38.75
CA ALA A 415 -0.94 6.65 37.85
C ALA A 415 -0.70 5.63 36.71
N THR A 416 -0.88 4.34 37.01
CA THR A 416 -0.71 3.23 36.08
C THR A 416 -1.90 2.27 36.18
N GLY A 417 -2.17 1.53 35.10
CA GLY A 417 -3.16 0.45 35.10
C GLY A 417 -3.29 -0.23 33.74
N LYS A 418 -4.19 -1.22 33.65
CA LYS A 418 -4.49 -1.96 32.41
C LYS A 418 -5.20 -1.07 31.39
N PHE A 419 -4.42 -0.35 30.59
CA PHE A 419 -4.94 0.53 29.54
C PHE A 419 -5.14 -0.19 28.21
N ILE A 420 -6.35 -0.14 27.68
CA ILE A 420 -6.73 -0.77 26.41
C ILE A 420 -6.76 0.24 25.28
N GLN A 421 -6.11 -0.13 24.19
CA GLN A 421 -6.22 0.51 22.89
C GLN A 421 -6.94 -0.42 21.90
N ILE A 422 -7.36 0.11 20.74
CA ILE A 422 -8.03 -0.68 19.69
C ILE A 422 -7.21 -1.90 19.24
N LYS A 423 -5.88 -1.84 19.34
CA LYS A 423 -4.99 -2.98 19.03
C LYS A 423 -5.18 -4.17 19.98
N ASN A 424 -5.63 -3.93 21.21
CA ASN A 424 -5.86 -4.96 22.23
C ASN A 424 -7.25 -5.60 22.10
N LEU A 425 -8.19 -4.96 21.40
CA LEU A 425 -9.51 -5.53 21.12
C LEU A 425 -9.41 -6.72 20.17
N LYS A 426 -10.24 -7.72 20.42
CA LYS A 426 -10.43 -8.92 19.62
C LYS A 426 -11.34 -8.61 18.44
N ASP A 427 -10.99 -9.14 17.27
CA ASP A 427 -11.79 -9.03 16.04
C ASP A 427 -12.09 -10.43 15.52
N ASP A 428 -12.61 -11.27 16.41
CA ASP A 428 -12.81 -12.69 16.19
C ASP A 428 -14.16 -13.12 16.76
N LYS A 429 -14.90 -13.96 16.01
CA LYS A 429 -16.24 -14.43 16.38
C LYS A 429 -16.22 -15.39 17.57
N PHE A 430 -15.08 -16.03 17.85
CA PHE A 430 -14.92 -17.10 18.81
C PHE A 430 -14.02 -16.70 19.97
N ASN A 431 -12.88 -16.09 19.68
CA ASN A 431 -11.95 -15.54 20.67
C ASN A 431 -12.23 -14.06 20.93
N PHE A 432 -13.42 -13.77 21.48
CA PHE A 432 -13.87 -12.41 21.74
C PHE A 432 -13.66 -11.95 23.19
N LYS A 433 -13.23 -12.83 24.11
CA LYS A 433 -12.98 -12.44 25.50
C LYS A 433 -11.64 -11.68 25.62
N LEU A 434 -11.63 -10.60 26.38
CA LEU A 434 -10.43 -9.86 26.71
C LEU A 434 -9.61 -10.64 27.75
N ASP A 435 -8.32 -10.83 27.48
CA ASP A 435 -7.38 -11.43 28.43
C ASP A 435 -6.56 -10.34 29.11
N LEU A 436 -6.91 -10.03 30.37
CA LEU A 436 -6.19 -9.04 31.16
C LEU A 436 -4.79 -9.48 31.57
N SER A 437 -4.55 -10.79 31.70
CA SER A 437 -3.28 -11.32 32.19
C SER A 437 -2.12 -11.07 31.23
N SER A 438 -2.42 -10.98 29.94
CA SER A 438 -1.47 -10.66 28.88
C SER A 438 -1.09 -9.18 28.77
N LEU A 439 -1.73 -8.30 29.54
CA LEU A 439 -1.57 -6.85 29.40
C LEU A 439 -0.62 -6.28 30.45
N GLU A 440 0.31 -5.45 30.00
CA GLU A 440 1.19 -4.69 30.88
C GLU A 440 0.51 -3.44 31.43
N ASP A 441 0.91 -3.03 32.64
CA ASP A 441 0.45 -1.77 33.21
C ASP A 441 1.09 -0.60 32.47
N MET A 442 0.26 0.35 32.06
CA MET A 442 0.69 1.54 31.34
C MET A 442 0.41 2.81 32.13
N GLU A 443 1.21 3.84 31.90
CA GLU A 443 0.97 5.18 32.43
C GLU A 443 -0.36 5.76 31.88
N LEU A 444 -1.23 6.20 32.79
CA LEU A 444 -2.55 6.72 32.46
C LEU A 444 -2.52 8.25 32.30
N ARG A 445 -2.55 8.71 31.05
CA ARG A 445 -2.54 10.16 30.73
C ARG A 445 -3.95 10.75 30.81
N ARG A 446 -4.21 11.55 31.84
CA ARG A 446 -5.45 12.35 31.97
C ARG A 446 -5.51 13.42 30.87
N PRO A 447 -6.69 13.82 30.36
CA PRO A 447 -8.04 13.57 30.89
C PRO A 447 -8.89 12.53 30.13
N ALA A 448 -8.32 11.80 29.16
CA ALA A 448 -9.10 11.01 28.18
C ALA A 448 -9.37 9.54 28.57
N VAL A 449 -9.11 9.16 29.82
CA VAL A 449 -9.22 7.77 30.30
C VAL A 449 -10.50 7.57 31.11
N ARG A 450 -11.17 6.43 30.93
CA ARG A 450 -12.34 6.00 31.72
C ARG A 450 -12.04 4.68 32.40
N MET A 451 -12.35 4.57 33.69
CA MET A 451 -12.22 3.33 34.47
C MET A 451 -13.53 2.54 34.42
N ILE A 452 -13.45 1.24 34.14
CA ILE A 452 -14.57 0.30 34.06
C ILE A 452 -14.39 -0.76 35.15
N ASN A 453 -15.41 -0.89 35.99
CA ASN A 453 -15.44 -1.79 37.15
C ASN A 453 -16.59 -2.81 37.06
N GLU A 454 -17.07 -3.09 35.84
CA GLU A 454 -18.14 -4.03 35.57
C GLU A 454 -17.90 -4.75 34.24
N SER A 455 -18.48 -5.94 34.09
CA SER A 455 -18.39 -6.70 32.84
C SER A 455 -19.14 -5.97 31.72
N CYS A 456 -18.53 -5.85 30.55
CA CYS A 456 -19.11 -5.10 29.44
C CYS A 456 -18.58 -5.55 28.06
N LEU A 457 -19.38 -5.31 27.04
CA LEU A 457 -18.98 -5.38 25.64
C LEU A 457 -18.24 -4.11 25.22
N LEU A 458 -17.05 -4.28 24.67
CA LEU A 458 -16.20 -3.23 24.14
C LEU A 458 -16.29 -3.21 22.61
N LEU A 459 -16.56 -2.03 22.04
CA LEU A 459 -16.63 -1.79 20.61
C LEU A 459 -15.70 -0.66 20.20
N ALA A 460 -14.89 -0.87 19.16
CA ALA A 460 -14.05 0.15 18.57
C ALA A 460 -14.89 1.15 17.77
N THR A 461 -14.65 2.44 17.98
CA THR A 461 -15.30 3.52 17.22
C THR A 461 -14.46 4.04 16.08
N ARG A 462 -13.13 3.81 16.10
CA ARG A 462 -12.17 4.31 15.10
C ARG A 462 -11.36 3.19 14.46
N TRP A 463 -12.02 2.40 13.62
CA TRP A 463 -11.40 1.31 12.87
C TRP A 463 -12.32 0.88 11.72
N ARG A 464 -11.85 -0.03 10.86
CA ARG A 464 -12.67 -0.62 9.79
C ARG A 464 -13.77 -1.53 10.34
N THR A 465 -13.46 -2.30 11.38
CA THR A 465 -14.42 -3.16 12.09
C THR A 465 -14.72 -2.59 13.48
N ILE A 466 -15.79 -3.03 14.11
CA ILE A 466 -16.13 -2.63 15.49
C ILE A 466 -15.44 -3.47 16.56
N LYS A 467 -14.66 -4.49 16.18
CA LYS A 467 -13.90 -5.38 17.08
C LYS A 467 -14.65 -5.79 18.36
N PRO A 468 -15.80 -6.49 18.25
CA PRO A 468 -16.60 -6.88 19.41
C PRO A 468 -15.78 -7.71 20.40
N THR A 469 -15.52 -7.15 21.58
CA THR A 469 -14.70 -7.78 22.61
C THR A 469 -15.43 -7.76 23.95
N TYR A 470 -15.58 -8.90 24.61
CA TYR A 470 -16.21 -8.96 25.93
C TYR A 470 -15.17 -8.87 27.04
N PHE A 471 -15.35 -7.91 27.94
CA PHE A 471 -14.57 -7.79 29.17
C PHE A 471 -15.38 -8.37 30.33
N GLU A 472 -14.77 -9.30 31.06
CA GLU A 472 -15.32 -9.90 32.27
C GLU A 472 -14.60 -9.32 33.48
N TYR A 473 -15.33 -8.61 34.36
CA TYR A 473 -14.76 -7.97 35.53
C TYR A 473 -14.54 -9.00 36.64
N ILE A 474 -13.26 -9.18 37.04
CA ILE A 474 -12.85 -10.05 38.14
C ILE A 474 -11.95 -9.25 39.09
N ASN A 475 -12.54 -8.33 39.85
CA ASN A 475 -11.86 -7.47 40.84
C ASN A 475 -10.68 -6.64 40.29
N GLU A 476 -10.53 -6.51 38.97
CA GLU A 476 -9.47 -5.75 38.32
C GLU A 476 -10.10 -4.75 37.34
N SER A 477 -9.80 -3.47 37.54
CA SER A 477 -10.36 -2.36 36.76
C SER A 477 -9.73 -2.24 35.38
N LEU A 478 -10.55 -1.94 34.38
CA LEU A 478 -10.09 -1.70 33.01
C LEU A 478 -10.08 -0.22 32.67
N PHE A 479 -9.05 0.25 31.97
CA PHE A 479 -8.92 1.66 31.57
C PHE A 479 -9.05 1.81 30.05
N LEU A 480 -10.07 2.55 29.59
CA LEU A 480 -10.39 2.71 28.17
C LEU A 480 -9.97 4.07 27.62
N SER A 481 -9.54 4.10 26.36
CA SER A 481 -9.43 5.32 25.57
C SER A 481 -10.81 5.80 25.09
N GLN A 482 -10.89 7.05 24.61
CA GLN A 482 -12.09 7.61 23.98
C GLN A 482 -12.52 6.91 22.68
N ASP A 483 -11.64 6.11 22.08
CA ASP A 483 -11.90 5.45 20.79
C ASP A 483 -12.60 4.08 20.98
N ILE A 484 -12.89 3.69 22.22
CA ILE A 484 -13.58 2.45 22.59
C ILE A 484 -14.83 2.80 23.39
N LEU A 485 -15.96 2.21 23.02
CA LEU A 485 -17.21 2.28 23.77
C LEU A 485 -17.43 1.00 24.54
N SER A 486 -17.98 1.13 25.74
CA SER A 486 -18.34 0.03 26.64
C SER A 486 -19.85 -0.03 26.81
N PHE A 487 -20.41 -1.23 26.71
CA PHE A 487 -21.85 -1.48 26.82
C PHE A 487 -22.13 -2.66 27.74
N LYS A 488 -23.13 -2.51 28.60
CA LYS A 488 -23.73 -3.62 29.34
C LYS A 488 -24.76 -4.30 28.43
N ILE A 489 -24.79 -5.62 28.45
CA ILE A 489 -25.70 -6.43 27.63
C ILE A 489 -26.88 -6.87 28.48
N ASP A 490 -28.10 -6.75 27.94
CA ASP A 490 -29.28 -7.37 28.54
C ASP A 490 -29.34 -8.87 28.17
N GLU A 491 -28.70 -9.70 29.00
CA GLU A 491 -28.66 -11.15 28.81
C GLU A 491 -30.03 -11.84 28.98
N SER A 492 -31.06 -11.13 29.44
CA SER A 492 -32.43 -11.66 29.48
C SER A 492 -33.09 -11.67 28.09
N ILE A 493 -32.53 -10.92 27.14
CA ILE A 493 -33.07 -10.74 25.80
C ILE A 493 -32.13 -11.35 24.74
N VAL A 494 -30.81 -11.21 24.92
CA VAL A 494 -29.81 -11.64 23.93
C VAL A 494 -28.69 -12.48 24.54
N ASP A 495 -28.36 -13.59 23.90
CA ASP A 495 -27.20 -14.40 24.27
C ASP A 495 -25.90 -13.72 23.80
N LEU A 496 -24.89 -13.61 24.68
CA LEU A 496 -23.62 -12.95 24.39
C LEU A 496 -22.93 -13.50 23.13
N LYS A 497 -22.87 -14.83 22.97
CA LYS A 497 -22.19 -15.46 21.82
C LYS A 497 -22.95 -15.18 20.54
N TYR A 498 -24.28 -15.20 20.61
CA TYR A 498 -25.15 -14.82 19.50
C TYR A 498 -24.91 -13.37 19.08
N LEU A 499 -24.92 -12.44 20.03
CA LEU A 499 -24.67 -11.03 19.77
C LEU A 499 -23.31 -10.79 19.11
N ILE A 500 -22.23 -11.38 19.64
CA ILE A 500 -20.90 -11.28 19.03
C ILE A 500 -20.93 -11.78 17.58
N ASN A 501 -21.58 -12.90 17.30
CA ASN A 501 -21.69 -13.44 15.94
C ASN A 501 -22.49 -12.51 15.02
N GLU A 502 -23.61 -11.95 15.46
CA GLU A 502 -24.43 -10.99 14.70
C GLU A 502 -23.68 -9.67 14.43
N LEU A 503 -22.89 -9.17 15.38
CA LEU A 503 -22.06 -7.96 15.19
C LEU A 503 -20.98 -8.13 14.12
N HIS A 504 -20.65 -9.37 13.76
CA HIS A 504 -19.76 -9.72 12.65
C HIS A 504 -20.52 -10.20 11.40
N ALA A 505 -21.86 -10.13 11.37
CA ALA A 505 -22.64 -10.51 10.21
C ALA A 505 -22.59 -9.42 9.14
N ASP A 506 -22.51 -9.83 7.86
CA ASP A 506 -22.32 -8.90 6.74
C ASP A 506 -23.40 -7.82 6.69
N TYR A 507 -24.66 -8.18 6.98
CA TYR A 507 -25.76 -7.21 6.99
C TYR A 507 -25.63 -6.17 8.11
N VAL A 508 -24.99 -6.48 9.24
CA VAL A 508 -24.70 -5.51 10.32
C VAL A 508 -23.53 -4.63 9.96
N LEU A 509 -22.47 -5.24 9.41
CA LEU A 509 -21.31 -4.50 8.94
C LEU A 509 -21.68 -3.51 7.83
N GLU A 510 -22.51 -3.93 6.87
CA GLU A 510 -23.02 -3.06 5.79
C GLU A 510 -23.80 -1.86 6.35
N GLN A 511 -24.67 -2.07 7.35
CA GLN A 511 -25.38 -0.97 8.04
C GLN A 511 -24.40 0.05 8.62
N LEU A 512 -23.34 -0.42 9.27
CA LEU A 512 -22.33 0.42 9.90
C LEU A 512 -21.47 1.16 8.85
N GLU A 513 -21.14 0.52 7.73
CA GLU A 513 -20.41 1.18 6.62
C GLU A 513 -21.16 2.41 6.08
N PHE A 514 -22.49 2.34 5.92
CA PHE A 514 -23.27 3.48 5.43
C PHE A 514 -23.25 4.70 6.35
N VAL A 515 -23.01 4.50 7.65
CA VAL A 515 -22.97 5.56 8.67
C VAL A 515 -21.55 5.96 9.08
N ARG A 516 -20.51 5.21 8.65
CA ARG A 516 -19.12 5.59 8.89
C ARG A 516 -18.80 6.94 8.27
N THR A 517 -17.97 7.70 8.99
CA THR A 517 -17.47 9.00 8.52
C THR A 517 -15.95 9.04 8.59
N GLY A 518 -15.33 9.79 7.69
CA GLY A 518 -13.87 9.91 7.59
C GLY A 518 -13.26 8.87 6.63
N ALA A 519 -12.53 9.37 5.63
CA ALA A 519 -11.96 8.53 4.57
C ALA A 519 -10.70 7.76 4.99
N ILE A 520 -9.81 8.39 5.78
CA ILE A 520 -8.50 7.81 6.14
C ILE A 520 -8.60 6.99 7.44
N ILE A 521 -9.27 7.54 8.45
CA ILE A 521 -9.56 6.86 9.72
C ILE A 521 -11.09 6.86 9.86
N PRO A 522 -11.76 5.78 9.43
CA PRO A 522 -13.20 5.67 9.57
C PRO A 522 -13.59 5.73 11.04
N SER A 523 -14.67 6.45 11.31
CA SER A 523 -15.20 6.64 12.65
C SER A 523 -16.70 6.44 12.70
N LEU A 524 -17.17 5.88 13.81
CA LEU A 524 -18.58 5.67 14.13
C LEU A 524 -18.95 6.48 15.37
N ARG A 525 -20.13 7.13 15.33
CA ARG A 525 -20.69 7.74 16.54
C ARG A 525 -21.34 6.64 17.39
N LYS A 526 -21.39 6.89 18.70
CA LYS A 526 -22.08 6.03 19.66
C LYS A 526 -23.55 5.78 19.27
N GLU A 527 -24.26 6.83 18.87
CA GLU A 527 -25.67 6.70 18.43
C GLU A 527 -25.78 5.85 17.15
N ASP A 528 -24.84 5.97 16.21
CA ASP A 528 -24.85 5.17 14.97
C ASP A 528 -24.70 3.66 15.24
N ILE A 529 -23.90 3.29 16.25
CA ILE A 529 -23.77 1.90 16.70
C ILE A 529 -25.08 1.45 17.36
N LEU A 530 -25.63 2.27 18.27
CA LEU A 530 -26.87 1.96 18.99
C LEU A 530 -28.10 1.83 18.06
N ASP A 531 -28.10 2.51 16.90
CA ASP A 531 -29.14 2.42 15.87
C ASP A 531 -28.89 1.31 14.82
N ALA A 532 -27.82 0.53 14.95
CA ALA A 532 -27.66 -0.69 14.16
C ALA A 532 -28.73 -1.70 14.54
N VAL A 533 -29.29 -2.40 13.55
CA VAL A 533 -30.37 -3.37 13.74
C VAL A 533 -29.82 -4.78 13.57
N ILE A 534 -30.17 -5.66 14.51
CA ILE A 534 -29.86 -7.08 14.43
C ILE A 534 -31.14 -7.92 14.40
N LYS A 535 -31.08 -9.08 13.76
CA LYS A 535 -32.13 -10.09 13.87
C LYS A 535 -32.08 -10.69 15.27
N LEU A 536 -33.24 -10.81 15.89
CA LEU A 536 -33.33 -11.27 17.28
C LEU A 536 -34.40 -12.37 17.43
N PRO A 537 -34.05 -13.65 17.20
CA PRO A 537 -34.92 -14.78 17.47
C PRO A 537 -35.01 -15.10 18.97
N SER A 538 -35.81 -16.11 19.35
CA SER A 538 -35.90 -16.54 20.75
C SER A 538 -34.55 -16.97 21.33
N LEU A 539 -34.32 -16.80 22.64
CA LEU A 539 -33.05 -17.19 23.30
C LEU A 539 -32.65 -18.65 23.04
N ALA A 540 -33.63 -19.56 22.95
CA ALA A 540 -33.36 -20.97 22.63
C ALA A 540 -32.79 -21.13 21.21
N GLU A 541 -33.37 -20.44 20.23
CA GLU A 541 -32.88 -20.42 18.84
C GLU A 541 -31.52 -19.73 18.72
N GLN A 542 -31.31 -18.63 19.45
CA GLN A 542 -30.02 -17.93 19.49
C GLN A 542 -28.90 -18.91 19.93
N ARG A 543 -29.10 -19.61 21.05
CA ARG A 543 -28.16 -20.61 21.58
C ARG A 543 -27.94 -21.75 20.61
N ALA A 544 -29.01 -22.28 20.01
CA ALA A 544 -28.91 -23.36 19.02
C ALA A 544 -28.07 -22.95 17.79
N LYS A 545 -28.22 -21.71 17.30
CA LYS A 545 -27.46 -21.21 16.14
C LYS A 545 -25.95 -21.13 16.40
N VAL A 546 -25.55 -20.76 17.61
CA VAL A 546 -24.12 -20.58 17.94
C VAL A 546 -23.47 -21.83 18.53
N GLN A 547 -24.23 -22.74 19.12
CA GLN A 547 -23.70 -23.92 19.81
C GLN A 547 -22.71 -24.71 18.93
N GLY A 548 -23.15 -25.12 17.72
CA GLY A 548 -22.30 -25.91 16.82
C GLY A 548 -21.06 -25.15 16.30
N LEU A 549 -21.17 -23.83 16.12
CA LEU A 549 -20.06 -22.98 15.67
C LEU A 549 -18.95 -22.88 16.72
N PHE A 550 -19.31 -22.72 17.99
CA PHE A 550 -18.35 -22.64 19.09
C PHE A 550 -17.72 -23.98 19.45
N GLU A 551 -18.48 -25.08 19.39
CA GLU A 551 -17.94 -26.43 19.56
C GLU A 551 -16.87 -26.74 18.52
N LEU A 552 -17.12 -26.37 17.26
CA LEU A 552 -16.15 -26.54 16.17
C LEU A 552 -14.92 -25.64 16.37
N SER A 553 -15.09 -24.37 16.74
CA SER A 553 -13.96 -23.47 16.98
C SER A 553 -13.05 -23.92 18.12
N ASN A 554 -13.63 -24.38 19.24
CA ASN A 554 -12.84 -24.91 20.35
C ASN A 554 -12.03 -26.15 19.93
N LYS A 555 -12.61 -27.00 19.08
CA LYS A 555 -11.91 -28.16 18.53
C LYS A 555 -10.75 -27.74 17.62
N ILE A 556 -10.92 -26.69 16.81
CA ILE A 556 -9.86 -26.13 15.97
C ILE A 556 -8.74 -25.54 16.83
N GLN A 557 -9.06 -24.74 17.85
CA GLN A 557 -8.06 -24.14 18.74
C GLN A 557 -7.24 -25.23 19.45
N LYS A 558 -7.90 -26.27 19.99
CA LYS A 558 -7.21 -27.38 20.65
C LYS A 558 -6.23 -28.09 19.71
N LEU A 559 -6.62 -28.31 18.45
CA LEU A 559 -5.73 -28.90 17.45
C LEU A 559 -4.55 -27.98 17.09
N GLN A 560 -4.75 -26.66 17.11
CA GLN A 560 -3.66 -25.69 16.91
C GLN A 560 -2.70 -25.65 18.10
N ASP A 561 -3.21 -25.66 19.33
CA ASP A 561 -2.39 -25.69 20.54
C ASP A 561 -1.60 -27.00 20.63
N GLU A 562 -2.21 -28.14 20.26
CA GLU A 562 -1.53 -29.43 20.14
C GLU A 562 -0.41 -29.37 19.09
N ARG A 563 -0.66 -28.77 17.92
CA ARG A 563 0.37 -28.54 16.88
C ARG A 563 1.50 -27.65 17.39
N ASP A 564 1.18 -26.55 18.06
CA ASP A 564 2.14 -25.54 18.51
C ASP A 564 2.96 -26.04 19.70
N ALA A 565 2.38 -26.83 20.61
CA ALA A 565 3.11 -27.53 21.67
C ALA A 565 4.09 -28.57 21.10
N LEU A 566 3.69 -29.30 20.05
CA LEU A 566 4.58 -30.21 19.32
C LEU A 566 5.71 -29.46 18.60
N ALA A 567 5.47 -28.25 18.11
CA ALA A 567 6.47 -27.41 17.46
C ALA A 567 7.45 -26.77 18.46
N HIS A 568 6.95 -26.19 19.57
CA HIS A 568 7.75 -25.48 20.57
C HIS A 568 8.63 -26.40 21.42
N GLY A 569 8.18 -27.62 21.72
CA GLY A 569 8.96 -28.57 22.54
C GLY A 569 10.22 -29.12 21.88
N LYS A 570 10.33 -29.09 20.54
CA LYS A 570 11.46 -29.67 19.79
C LYS A 570 12.41 -28.64 19.17
N LEU A 571 11.94 -27.46 18.77
CA LEU A 571 12.73 -26.52 17.96
C LEU A 571 13.60 -25.55 18.79
N ILE A 572 13.11 -24.99 19.91
CA ILE A 572 13.80 -23.87 20.59
C ILE A 572 15.08 -24.29 21.33
N ARG A 573 15.14 -25.51 21.88
CA ARG A 573 16.31 -25.99 22.63
C ARG A 573 17.48 -26.37 21.70
N GLN A 574 17.18 -26.94 20.53
CA GLN A 574 18.18 -27.31 19.53
C GLN A 574 18.72 -26.09 18.74
N PHE A 575 17.89 -25.06 18.53
CA PHE A 575 18.26 -23.88 17.75
C PHE A 575 19.27 -22.97 18.49
N ASN A 576 19.05 -22.76 19.80
CA ASN A 576 19.91 -21.90 20.60
C ASN A 576 21.30 -22.52 20.89
N GLU A 577 21.40 -23.84 21.04
CA GLU A 577 22.68 -24.53 21.22
C GLU A 577 23.53 -24.55 19.94
N PHE A 578 22.90 -24.68 18.76
CA PHE A 578 23.62 -24.72 17.48
C PHE A 578 24.17 -23.35 17.07
N SER A 579 23.37 -22.28 17.26
CA SER A 579 23.81 -20.90 17.01
C SER A 579 24.97 -20.51 17.93
N SER A 580 24.94 -20.95 19.20
CA SER A 580 26.06 -20.80 20.14
C SER A 580 27.31 -21.57 19.67
N LEU A 581 27.16 -22.82 19.25
CA LEU A 581 28.26 -23.65 18.73
C LEU A 581 28.95 -23.04 17.50
N LYS A 582 28.15 -22.53 16.55
CA LYS A 582 28.65 -21.81 15.35
C LYS A 582 29.49 -20.59 15.74
N HIS A 583 29.00 -19.81 16.70
CA HIS A 583 29.73 -18.64 17.22
C HIS A 583 31.01 -19.04 17.98
N THR A 584 30.99 -20.12 18.75
CA THR A 584 32.15 -20.59 19.54
C THR A 584 33.25 -21.20 18.67
N LEU A 585 32.90 -21.94 17.61
CA LEU A 585 33.86 -22.66 16.76
C LEU A 585 34.40 -21.84 15.58
N GLY A 586 33.77 -20.71 15.22
CA GLY A 586 34.18 -19.90 14.07
C GLY A 586 35.62 -19.39 14.13
N ARG A 587 36.06 -18.88 15.29
CA ARG A 587 37.43 -18.32 15.46
C ARG A 587 38.53 -19.38 15.51
N PRO A 588 38.41 -20.48 16.28
CA PRO A 588 39.38 -21.59 16.24
C PRO A 588 39.52 -22.21 14.85
N ARG A 589 38.41 -22.35 14.10
CA ARG A 589 38.38 -22.89 12.74
C ARG A 589 39.16 -22.02 11.75
N GLN A 590 38.89 -20.71 11.73
CA GLN A 590 39.59 -19.80 10.83
C GLN A 590 41.10 -19.82 11.08
N ASN A 591 41.52 -19.89 12.35
CA ASN A 591 42.93 -20.02 12.70
C ASN A 591 43.56 -21.29 12.10
N ILE A 592 42.87 -22.45 12.12
CA ILE A 592 43.39 -23.70 11.54
C ILE A 592 43.58 -23.55 10.03
N LEU A 593 42.64 -22.92 9.32
CA LEU A 593 42.76 -22.66 7.88
C LEU A 593 43.94 -21.75 7.58
N ASP A 594 44.05 -20.62 8.29
CA ASP A 594 45.10 -19.64 8.06
C ASP A 594 46.49 -20.22 8.36
N TRP A 595 46.64 -21.01 9.43
CA TRP A 595 47.91 -21.68 9.74
C TRP A 595 48.24 -22.79 8.76
N SER A 596 47.24 -23.53 8.27
CA SER A 596 47.45 -24.53 7.22
C SER A 596 47.93 -23.88 5.92
N ASP A 597 47.39 -22.71 5.57
CA ASP A 597 47.81 -21.94 4.40
C ASP A 597 49.22 -21.36 4.56
N ASN A 598 49.53 -20.78 5.71
CA ASN A 598 50.86 -20.28 6.00
C ASN A 598 51.93 -21.40 5.95
N LEU A 599 51.60 -22.59 6.46
CA LEU A 599 52.48 -23.75 6.41
C LEU A 599 52.65 -24.26 4.98
N LEU A 600 51.57 -24.39 4.22
CA LEU A 600 51.64 -24.78 2.80
C LEU A 600 52.50 -23.79 2.00
N ASP A 601 52.31 -22.49 2.19
CA ASP A 601 53.10 -21.45 1.52
C ASP A 601 54.57 -21.48 1.93
N PHE A 602 54.87 -21.70 3.21
CA PHE A 602 56.24 -21.82 3.69
C PHE A 602 56.95 -23.04 3.09
N LEU A 603 56.30 -24.21 3.12
CA LEU A 603 56.85 -25.47 2.63
C LEU A 603 57.03 -25.46 1.10
N ASN A 604 56.13 -24.82 0.35
CA ASN A 604 56.27 -24.66 -1.10
C ASN A 604 57.39 -23.70 -1.52
N ARG A 605 57.83 -22.78 -0.65
CA ARG A 605 58.87 -21.78 -0.96
C ARG A 605 60.28 -22.20 -0.56
N LYS A 606 60.45 -23.18 0.33
CA LYS A 606 61.74 -23.70 0.79
C LYS A 606 61.93 -25.17 0.39
N ASN A 607 62.64 -25.41 -0.70
CA ASN A 607 62.87 -26.77 -1.23
C ASN A 607 64.05 -27.53 -0.59
N GLU A 608 64.99 -26.87 0.10
CA GLU A 608 66.17 -27.57 0.63
C GLU A 608 65.86 -28.32 1.94
N GLY A 609 65.97 -29.66 1.89
CA GLY A 609 65.80 -30.57 3.04
C GLY A 609 64.37 -31.05 3.27
N PHE A 610 63.37 -30.37 2.71
CA PHE A 610 61.96 -30.77 2.86
C PHE A 610 61.63 -32.08 2.12
N GLU A 611 62.21 -32.34 0.94
CA GLU A 611 61.92 -33.56 0.17
C GLU A 611 62.24 -34.84 0.95
N LEU A 612 63.36 -34.86 1.69
CA LEU A 612 63.77 -35.99 2.53
C LEU A 612 62.81 -36.21 3.70
N LEU A 613 62.40 -35.13 4.39
CA LEU A 613 61.43 -35.19 5.48
C LEU A 613 60.06 -35.64 4.98
N ASN A 614 59.63 -35.10 3.83
CA ASN A 614 58.35 -35.42 3.22
C ASN A 614 58.28 -36.90 2.80
N LYS A 615 59.40 -37.44 2.29
CA LYS A 615 59.53 -38.86 1.94
C LYS A 615 59.53 -39.76 3.17
N ALA A 616 60.28 -39.43 4.22
CA ALA A 616 60.30 -40.19 5.47
C ALA A 616 58.92 -40.22 6.17
N PHE A 617 58.19 -39.11 6.10
CA PHE A 617 56.83 -39.02 6.61
C PHE A 617 55.86 -39.90 5.81
N ALA A 618 55.97 -39.89 4.48
CA ALA A 618 55.16 -40.74 3.60
C ALA A 618 55.43 -42.24 3.81
N GLU A 619 56.68 -42.65 4.05
CA GLU A 619 57.02 -44.05 4.35
C GLU A 619 56.41 -44.54 5.68
N PHE A 620 56.18 -43.64 6.63
CA PHE A 620 55.66 -43.99 7.96
C PHE A 620 54.12 -43.90 8.05
N TYR A 621 53.52 -42.93 7.37
CA TYR A 621 52.08 -42.62 7.46
C TYR A 621 51.30 -42.86 6.17
N ASP A 622 51.96 -43.33 5.11
CA ASP A 622 51.36 -43.63 3.80
C ASP A 622 50.70 -42.41 3.12
N ILE A 623 51.10 -41.20 3.55
CA ILE A 623 50.70 -39.90 2.99
C ILE A 623 51.83 -38.89 3.21
N ASP A 624 52.09 -38.00 2.25
CA ASP A 624 53.08 -36.95 2.41
C ASP A 624 52.52 -35.72 3.18
N ILE A 625 53.40 -34.92 3.77
CA ILE A 625 53.06 -33.78 4.65
C ILE A 625 52.22 -32.74 3.91
N ILE A 626 52.52 -32.45 2.63
CA ILE A 626 51.74 -31.49 1.85
C ILE A 626 50.33 -32.02 1.63
N SER A 627 50.21 -33.30 1.28
CA SER A 627 48.91 -33.96 1.11
C SER A 627 48.10 -33.99 2.42
N ALA A 628 48.75 -34.27 3.55
CA ALA A 628 48.12 -34.24 4.87
C ALA A 628 47.62 -32.84 5.27
N LEU A 629 48.39 -31.78 4.99
CA LEU A 629 47.97 -30.40 5.25
C LEU A 629 46.82 -29.97 4.34
N LYS A 630 46.82 -30.41 3.07
CA LYS A 630 45.69 -30.19 2.15
C LYS A 630 44.43 -30.94 2.61
N GLU A 631 44.57 -32.12 3.19
CA GLU A 631 43.48 -32.91 3.78
C GLU A 631 42.88 -32.15 4.98
N ILE A 632 43.70 -31.69 5.93
CA ILE A 632 43.26 -30.87 7.07
C ILE A 632 42.51 -29.61 6.61
N LYS A 633 43.04 -28.91 5.60
CA LYS A 633 42.38 -27.73 5.04
C LYS A 633 41.03 -28.08 4.43
N ARG A 634 40.95 -29.17 3.66
CA ARG A 634 39.73 -29.65 3.01
C ARG A 634 38.67 -30.02 4.05
N ASP A 635 39.04 -30.72 5.10
CA ASP A 635 38.13 -31.14 6.18
C ASP A 635 37.64 -29.95 7.00
N THR A 636 38.52 -28.98 7.28
CA THR A 636 38.15 -27.75 7.98
C THR A 636 37.20 -26.88 7.14
N ASN A 637 37.39 -26.82 5.82
CA ASN A 637 36.44 -26.17 4.90
C ASN A 637 35.11 -26.93 4.77
N PHE A 638 35.13 -28.25 4.84
CA PHE A 638 33.89 -29.03 4.88
C PHE A 638 33.09 -28.76 6.16
N ILE A 639 33.76 -28.64 7.32
CA ILE A 639 33.14 -28.18 8.57
C ILE A 639 32.54 -26.77 8.40
N THR A 640 33.21 -25.89 7.66
CA THR A 640 32.67 -24.55 7.31
C THR A 640 31.35 -24.64 6.56
N ASP A 641 31.31 -25.41 5.47
CA ASP A 641 30.12 -25.56 4.65
C ASP A 641 28.94 -26.15 5.44
N VAL A 642 29.22 -27.10 6.34
CA VAL A 642 28.20 -27.75 7.20
C VAL A 642 27.67 -26.79 8.28
N LEU A 643 28.52 -25.95 8.88
CA LEU A 643 28.12 -24.96 9.90
C LEU A 643 27.45 -23.72 9.31
N GLU A 644 27.81 -23.33 8.08
CA GLU A 644 27.26 -22.16 7.40
C GLU A 644 25.90 -22.43 6.75
N LYS A 645 25.65 -23.66 6.27
CA LYS A 645 24.40 -24.08 5.61
C LYS A 645 23.39 -24.80 6.52
N GLY A 646 23.50 -24.67 7.84
CA GLY A 646 22.63 -25.38 8.78
C GLY A 646 22.04 -24.50 9.87
N GLU A 647 20.76 -24.18 9.77
CA GLU A 647 19.89 -23.90 10.93
C GLU A 647 18.82 -25.01 11.12
N ASN A 648 18.71 -25.95 10.18
CA ASN A 648 17.66 -26.99 10.14
C ASN A 648 18.16 -28.43 9.89
N GLY A 649 19.47 -28.70 9.99
CA GLY A 649 20.10 -29.96 9.54
C GLY A 649 20.36 -29.98 8.02
N LEU A 650 20.68 -31.13 7.42
CA LEU A 650 20.94 -31.25 5.96
C LEU A 650 19.68 -30.87 5.15
N VAL A 651 19.59 -29.61 4.70
CA VAL A 651 18.53 -29.09 3.84
C VAL A 651 18.92 -29.31 2.38
N LEU A 652 18.47 -30.43 1.80
CA LEU A 652 18.87 -30.86 0.46
C LEU A 652 18.55 -29.84 -0.65
N SER A 653 17.50 -29.02 -0.47
CA SER A 653 17.08 -28.01 -1.46
C SER A 653 18.08 -26.86 -1.65
N GLU A 654 19.05 -26.69 -0.75
CA GLU A 654 20.08 -25.64 -0.83
C GLU A 654 21.33 -26.09 -1.62
N TYR A 655 21.38 -27.36 -2.02
CA TYR A 655 22.49 -27.93 -2.78
C TYR A 655 22.09 -28.02 -4.26
N GLU A 656 22.54 -27.04 -5.04
CA GLU A 656 22.29 -27.02 -6.48
C GLU A 656 22.90 -28.27 -7.17
N LYS A 657 22.07 -28.98 -7.93
CA LYS A 657 22.46 -30.21 -8.64
C LYS A 657 22.85 -29.89 -10.07
N GLN A 658 23.94 -30.51 -10.51
CA GLN A 658 24.44 -30.40 -11.88
C GLN A 658 24.80 -31.78 -12.43
N THR A 659 25.04 -31.87 -13.73
CA THR A 659 25.53 -33.12 -14.33
C THR A 659 27.03 -33.24 -14.04
N ILE A 660 27.40 -34.16 -13.14
CA ILE A 660 28.79 -34.44 -12.74
C ILE A 660 29.32 -35.58 -13.61
N SER A 661 30.47 -35.36 -14.26
CA SER A 661 31.05 -36.37 -15.16
C SER A 661 31.47 -37.64 -14.42
N LEU A 662 31.42 -38.79 -15.09
CA LEU A 662 31.89 -40.05 -14.52
C LEU A 662 33.38 -40.02 -14.19
N LEU A 663 34.16 -39.20 -14.90
CA LEU A 663 35.57 -38.94 -14.58
C LEU A 663 35.72 -38.17 -13.26
N GLU A 664 34.84 -37.21 -13.01
CA GLU A 664 34.79 -36.49 -11.73
C GLU A 664 34.29 -37.39 -10.59
N ILE A 665 33.33 -38.29 -10.83
CA ILE A 665 32.94 -39.32 -9.85
C ILE A 665 34.11 -40.25 -9.51
N ASN A 666 34.87 -40.71 -10.51
CA ASN A 666 36.12 -41.46 -10.31
C ASN A 666 37.11 -40.68 -9.45
N SER A 667 37.26 -39.37 -9.69
CA SER A 667 38.12 -38.51 -8.89
C SER A 667 37.63 -38.41 -7.44
N ILE A 668 36.33 -38.22 -7.21
CA ILE A 668 35.75 -38.13 -5.85
C ILE A 668 36.02 -39.42 -5.06
N VAL A 669 35.77 -40.59 -5.65
CA VAL A 669 36.05 -41.88 -4.98
C VAL A 669 37.56 -42.11 -4.84
N GLY A 670 38.34 -41.72 -5.86
CA GLY A 670 39.80 -41.79 -5.87
C GLY A 670 40.45 -40.97 -4.75
N GLU A 671 39.87 -39.81 -4.41
CA GLU A 671 40.34 -38.91 -3.36
C GLU A 671 40.07 -39.40 -1.93
N LEU A 672 39.26 -40.45 -1.71
CA LEU A 672 38.92 -40.91 -0.35
C LEU A 672 40.16 -41.43 0.41
N SER A 673 40.40 -40.92 1.60
CA SER A 673 41.57 -41.28 2.40
C SER A 673 41.34 -42.53 3.26
N ASN A 674 42.40 -43.30 3.51
CA ASN A 674 42.39 -44.37 4.51
C ASN A 674 42.62 -43.82 5.93
N ASN A 675 42.96 -42.54 6.08
CA ASN A 675 43.30 -41.93 7.36
C ASN A 675 42.10 -41.91 8.31
N GLY A 676 42.35 -42.22 9.58
CA GLY A 676 41.31 -42.26 10.62
C GLY A 676 40.43 -43.51 10.64
N PHE A 677 40.46 -44.35 9.61
CA PHE A 677 39.70 -45.59 9.55
C PHE A 677 40.50 -46.80 10.06
N ILE A 678 39.80 -47.75 10.70
CA ILE A 678 40.36 -49.02 11.20
C ILE A 678 40.27 -50.16 10.17
N PHE A 679 40.03 -49.82 8.90
CA PHE A 679 39.98 -50.71 7.74
C PHE A 679 40.68 -50.06 6.55
N LYS A 680 40.97 -50.85 5.50
CA LYS A 680 41.50 -50.34 4.23
C LYS A 680 40.38 -50.14 3.21
N ILE A 681 40.43 -49.04 2.47
CA ILE A 681 39.52 -48.76 1.35
C ILE A 681 40.14 -49.28 0.05
N LYS A 682 39.50 -50.26 -0.57
CA LYS A 682 39.83 -50.76 -1.91
C LYS A 682 38.90 -50.13 -2.92
N LYS A 683 39.44 -49.51 -3.97
CA LYS A 683 38.68 -48.73 -4.96
C LYS A 683 38.76 -49.39 -6.33
N LEU A 684 37.61 -49.78 -6.87
CA LEU A 684 37.48 -50.31 -8.24
C LEU A 684 36.79 -49.24 -9.09
N LEU A 685 37.61 -48.40 -9.73
CA LEU A 685 37.16 -47.25 -10.53
C LEU A 685 36.85 -47.64 -11.97
N LEU A 686 36.02 -46.82 -12.64
CA LEU A 686 35.65 -47.01 -14.05
C LEU A 686 36.86 -46.86 -14.98
N LYS A 687 36.91 -47.64 -16.07
CA LYS A 687 37.96 -47.60 -17.11
C LYS A 687 37.36 -47.36 -18.50
N GLY A 688 37.97 -46.47 -19.29
CA GLY A 688 37.58 -46.21 -20.70
C GLY A 688 37.53 -44.72 -21.07
N GLU A 689 37.72 -44.38 -22.36
CA GLU A 689 37.84 -42.98 -22.82
C GLU A 689 36.51 -42.21 -22.86
N LYS A 690 35.37 -42.92 -23.01
CA LYS A 690 34.01 -42.33 -23.09
C LYS A 690 33.44 -41.86 -21.73
N LEU A 691 34.25 -41.79 -20.68
CA LEU A 691 33.84 -41.36 -19.33
C LEU A 691 33.65 -39.84 -19.21
N LYS A 692 34.23 -39.05 -20.13
CA LYS A 692 34.10 -37.59 -20.14
C LYS A 692 32.75 -37.10 -20.66
N GLU A 693 32.14 -37.87 -21.55
CA GLU A 693 30.88 -37.54 -22.25
C GLU A 693 29.63 -38.01 -21.49
N ARG A 694 29.80 -38.58 -20.29
CA ARG A 694 28.73 -39.19 -19.49
C ARG A 694 28.84 -38.71 -18.05
N GLY A 695 27.70 -38.51 -17.40
CA GLY A 695 27.65 -38.06 -16.01
C GLY A 695 26.34 -38.39 -15.31
N ILE A 696 26.27 -38.13 -14.01
CA ILE A 696 25.06 -38.30 -13.20
C ILE A 696 24.56 -36.93 -12.74
N TYR A 697 23.24 -36.77 -12.58
CA TYR A 697 22.68 -35.52 -12.05
C TYR A 697 22.75 -35.54 -10.52
N ALA A 698 23.74 -34.84 -9.97
CA ALA A 698 24.08 -34.89 -8.55
C ALA A 698 24.68 -33.57 -8.07
N ASN A 699 24.82 -33.44 -6.76
CA ASN A 699 25.65 -32.40 -6.16
C ASN A 699 26.91 -33.04 -5.59
N ARG A 700 28.08 -32.45 -5.88
CA ARG A 700 29.38 -33.00 -5.52
C ARG A 700 29.53 -33.19 -4.02
N THR A 701 29.09 -32.21 -3.24
CA THR A 701 29.18 -32.22 -1.77
C THR A 701 28.25 -33.26 -1.17
N LEU A 702 27.01 -33.33 -1.64
CA LEU A 702 26.06 -34.36 -1.20
C LEU A 702 26.54 -35.77 -1.53
N PHE A 703 27.18 -35.98 -2.70
CA PHE A 703 27.75 -37.28 -3.06
C PHE A 703 28.92 -37.69 -2.13
N LYS A 704 29.77 -36.73 -1.73
CA LYS A 704 30.81 -36.97 -0.71
C LYS A 704 30.21 -37.32 0.65
N ILE A 705 29.21 -36.57 1.10
CA ILE A 705 28.50 -36.82 2.36
C ILE A 705 27.90 -38.23 2.40
N LEU A 706 27.33 -38.70 1.28
CA LEU A 706 26.80 -40.06 1.15
C LEU A 706 27.91 -41.10 1.38
N LEU A 707 29.08 -40.94 0.76
CA LEU A 707 30.22 -41.85 0.91
C LEU A 707 30.79 -41.84 2.32
N ASP A 708 30.99 -40.65 2.90
CA ASP A 708 31.56 -40.50 4.24
C ASP A 708 30.65 -41.12 5.31
N ASN A 709 29.34 -40.90 5.22
CA ASN A 709 28.38 -41.52 6.15
C ASN A 709 28.46 -43.05 6.10
N LEU A 710 28.64 -43.64 4.91
CA LEU A 710 28.79 -45.09 4.77
C LEU A 710 30.10 -45.60 5.40
N LEU A 711 31.21 -44.90 5.16
CA LEU A 711 32.52 -45.27 5.69
C LEU A 711 32.61 -45.07 7.21
N THR A 712 32.09 -43.97 7.75
CA THR A 712 32.03 -43.73 9.20
C THR A 712 31.15 -44.76 9.90
N ASN A 713 30.01 -45.13 9.30
CA ASN A 713 29.16 -46.19 9.84
C ASN A 713 29.91 -47.54 9.85
N ALA A 714 30.62 -47.90 8.78
CA ALA A 714 31.44 -49.09 8.77
C ALA A 714 32.54 -49.05 9.85
N ASN A 715 33.21 -47.91 10.01
CA ASN A 715 34.28 -47.74 11.00
C ASN A 715 33.80 -47.94 12.44
N LYS A 716 32.60 -47.43 12.72
CA LYS A 716 32.03 -47.40 14.06
C LYS A 716 31.36 -48.71 14.44
N TYR A 717 30.72 -49.38 13.48
CA TYR A 717 29.82 -50.49 13.77
C TYR A 717 30.25 -51.83 13.15
N ALA A 718 30.98 -51.81 12.03
CA ALA A 718 31.39 -53.04 11.37
C ALA A 718 32.71 -53.60 11.91
N PHE A 719 33.59 -52.77 12.48
CA PHE A 719 34.91 -53.17 12.93
C PHE A 719 35.17 -52.71 14.37
N ASP A 720 35.81 -53.56 15.19
CA ASP A 720 36.13 -53.22 16.59
C ASP A 720 37.53 -52.61 16.76
N LYS A 721 38.50 -53.07 15.95
CA LYS A 721 39.91 -52.66 16.02
C LYS A 721 40.58 -52.76 14.66
N LYS A 722 41.66 -51.99 14.47
CA LYS A 722 42.46 -51.99 13.23
C LYS A 722 43.15 -53.33 13.02
N ALA A 723 42.86 -54.00 11.91
CA ALA A 723 43.47 -55.28 11.54
C ALA A 723 43.75 -55.34 10.02
N ALA A 724 44.79 -56.07 9.63
CA ALA A 724 45.29 -56.10 8.25
C ALA A 724 44.29 -56.69 7.22
N GLY A 725 43.31 -57.47 7.68
CA GLY A 725 42.26 -58.06 6.85
C GLY A 725 40.94 -57.29 6.84
N ASN A 726 40.84 -56.13 7.51
CA ASN A 726 39.63 -55.31 7.49
C ASN A 726 39.59 -54.51 6.18
N ASP A 727 38.59 -54.76 5.34
CA ASP A 727 38.47 -54.15 4.02
C ASP A 727 37.05 -53.60 3.79
N VAL A 728 37.01 -52.40 3.20
CA VAL A 728 35.82 -51.84 2.56
C VAL A 728 36.13 -51.67 1.09
N ILE A 729 35.33 -52.29 0.23
CA ILE A 729 35.47 -52.20 -1.23
C ILE A 729 34.42 -51.23 -1.75
N ILE A 730 34.86 -50.21 -2.50
CA ILE A 730 34.02 -49.30 -3.26
C ILE A 730 34.20 -49.61 -4.74
N GLU A 731 33.13 -50.01 -5.40
CA GLU A 731 33.12 -50.45 -6.78
C GLU A 731 32.16 -49.61 -7.62
N LEU A 732 32.69 -49.02 -8.69
CA LEU A 732 31.93 -48.29 -9.69
C LEU A 732 31.85 -49.12 -10.96
N THR A 733 30.63 -49.41 -11.42
CA THR A 733 30.38 -50.09 -12.69
C THR A 733 29.29 -49.37 -13.49
N VAL A 734 29.35 -49.44 -14.82
CA VAL A 734 28.30 -48.90 -15.69
C VAL A 734 27.48 -50.08 -16.20
N VAL A 735 26.19 -50.07 -15.88
CA VAL A 735 25.23 -51.10 -16.31
C VAL A 735 24.13 -50.40 -17.08
N GLU A 736 23.97 -50.77 -18.36
CA GLU A 736 23.01 -50.16 -19.29
C GLU A 736 23.14 -48.62 -19.35
N THR A 737 22.15 -47.89 -18.84
CA THR A 737 22.09 -46.42 -18.78
C THR A 737 22.29 -45.87 -17.38
N SER A 738 22.88 -46.65 -16.46
CA SER A 738 23.06 -46.26 -15.06
C SER A 738 24.49 -46.50 -14.56
N LEU A 739 24.93 -45.67 -13.62
CA LEU A 739 26.11 -45.86 -12.81
C LEU A 739 25.71 -46.65 -11.56
N LEU A 740 26.29 -47.83 -11.41
CA LEU A 740 26.17 -48.64 -10.21
C LEU A 740 27.34 -48.34 -9.27
N LEU A 741 27.02 -47.95 -8.04
CA LEU A 741 27.95 -47.77 -6.93
C LEU A 741 27.67 -48.85 -5.89
N GLU A 742 28.61 -49.79 -5.73
CA GLU A 742 28.55 -50.82 -4.70
C GLU A 742 29.60 -50.57 -3.61
N ILE A 743 29.17 -50.64 -2.35
CA ILE A 743 30.04 -50.48 -1.19
C ILE A 743 29.88 -51.71 -0.30
N LYS A 744 30.94 -52.52 -0.21
CA LYS A 744 30.98 -53.83 0.44
C LYS A 744 31.92 -53.76 1.64
N ASN A 745 31.49 -54.17 2.83
CA ASN A 745 32.39 -54.28 3.99
C ASN A 745 32.41 -55.71 4.53
N ASN A 746 33.61 -56.18 4.90
CA ASN A 746 33.83 -57.54 5.43
C ASN A 746 33.80 -57.61 6.97
N GLY A 747 33.23 -56.59 7.61
CA GLY A 747 33.12 -56.50 9.06
C GLY A 747 31.94 -57.30 9.61
N LYS A 748 31.49 -56.93 10.81
CA LYS A 748 30.33 -57.53 11.47
C LYS A 748 29.05 -57.30 10.66
N PRO A 749 28.17 -58.30 10.54
CA PRO A 749 26.87 -58.12 9.94
C PRO A 749 25.99 -57.19 10.78
N PHE A 750 24.96 -56.63 10.16
CA PHE A 750 23.91 -55.91 10.88
C PHE A 750 23.21 -56.84 11.90
N PRO A 751 22.71 -56.31 13.03
CA PRO A 751 21.90 -57.09 13.97
C PRO A 751 20.68 -57.72 13.29
N LYS A 752 20.29 -58.93 13.72
CA LYS A 752 19.19 -59.72 13.10
C LYS A 752 17.87 -58.97 12.91
N ASN A 753 17.60 -57.94 13.71
CA ASN A 753 16.37 -57.15 13.69
C ASN A 753 16.58 -55.71 13.19
N PHE A 754 17.68 -55.40 12.51
CA PHE A 754 17.97 -54.08 11.97
C PHE A 754 18.10 -54.15 10.44
N ASP A 755 16.99 -53.89 9.77
CA ASP A 755 16.84 -53.97 8.31
C ASP A 755 16.93 -52.57 7.66
N ARG A 756 16.73 -52.51 6.34
CA ARG A 756 16.75 -51.26 5.57
C ARG A 756 15.78 -50.22 6.12
N GLU A 757 14.54 -50.61 6.42
CA GLU A 757 13.52 -49.69 6.94
C GLU A 757 13.95 -49.06 8.26
N LYS A 758 14.53 -49.85 9.16
CA LYS A 758 15.13 -49.33 10.40
C LYS A 758 16.38 -48.50 10.15
N PHE A 759 17.19 -48.82 9.16
CA PHE A 759 18.39 -48.04 8.83
C PHE A 759 18.04 -46.65 8.28
N ILE A 760 16.98 -46.54 7.48
CA ILE A 760 16.54 -45.26 6.89
C ILE A 760 15.60 -44.46 7.78
N THR A 761 15.14 -45.02 8.91
CA THR A 761 14.25 -44.30 9.83
C THR A 761 15.03 -43.27 10.65
N LYS A 762 14.57 -42.02 10.67
CA LYS A 762 15.22 -40.93 11.42
C LYS A 762 15.30 -41.28 12.92
N TYR A 763 16.49 -41.16 13.51
CA TYR A 763 16.81 -41.49 14.91
C TYR A 763 16.75 -42.99 15.27
N SER A 764 16.62 -43.86 14.28
CA SER A 764 16.71 -45.31 14.49
C SER A 764 18.18 -45.75 14.47
N THR A 765 18.63 -46.41 15.53
CA THR A 765 20.01 -46.88 15.69
C THR A 765 20.04 -48.28 16.28
N ALA A 766 21.02 -49.08 15.87
CA ALA A 766 21.31 -50.38 16.45
C ALA A 766 22.01 -50.31 17.83
N ASP A 767 22.62 -49.15 18.14
CA ASP A 767 23.26 -48.85 19.41
C ASP A 767 22.72 -47.50 19.91
N SER A 768 21.82 -47.55 20.90
CA SER A 768 21.16 -46.37 21.47
C SER A 768 22.05 -45.56 22.42
N GLN A 769 23.19 -46.10 22.86
CA GLN A 769 24.11 -45.38 23.74
C GLN A 769 25.08 -44.50 22.95
N ASN A 770 25.51 -44.94 21.76
CA ASN A 770 26.49 -44.20 20.96
C ASN A 770 26.01 -43.77 19.57
N GLY A 771 24.85 -44.24 19.09
CA GLY A 771 24.37 -43.96 17.74
C GLY A 771 23.30 -42.86 17.67
N SER A 772 23.49 -41.91 16.76
CA SER A 772 22.53 -40.81 16.55
C SER A 772 21.32 -41.23 15.71
N GLY A 773 21.42 -42.30 14.91
CA GLY A 773 20.39 -42.73 13.96
C GLY A 773 20.12 -41.73 12.83
N ILE A 774 21.02 -40.78 12.60
CA ILE A 774 20.89 -39.73 11.58
C ILE A 774 21.60 -40.13 10.27
N GLY A 775 22.75 -40.81 10.36
CA GLY A 775 23.56 -41.13 9.18
C GLY A 775 22.83 -42.00 8.13
N GLY A 776 22.10 -43.03 8.56
CA GLY A 776 21.32 -43.88 7.64
C GLY A 776 20.14 -43.16 6.99
N TYR A 777 19.48 -42.26 7.74
CA TYR A 777 18.42 -41.39 7.24
C TYR A 777 18.94 -40.41 6.17
N ASP A 778 20.11 -39.80 6.38
CA ASP A 778 20.70 -38.87 5.42
C ASP A 778 21.21 -39.57 4.14
N ILE A 779 21.76 -40.78 4.25
CA ILE A 779 22.11 -41.61 3.09
C ILE A 779 20.88 -41.82 2.18
N HIS A 780 19.74 -42.18 2.76
CA HIS A 780 18.51 -42.41 2.00
C HIS A 780 17.96 -41.13 1.36
N ARG A 781 17.98 -40.01 2.10
CA ARG A 781 17.54 -38.72 1.58
C ARG A 781 18.41 -38.25 0.41
N ILE A 782 19.74 -38.36 0.52
CA ILE A 782 20.66 -38.00 -0.57
C ILE A 782 20.46 -38.90 -1.78
N ALA A 783 20.36 -40.22 -1.59
CA ALA A 783 20.13 -41.15 -2.70
C ALA A 783 18.80 -40.85 -3.42
N THR A 784 17.74 -40.52 -2.68
CA THR A 784 16.44 -40.11 -3.23
C THR A 784 16.56 -38.82 -4.05
N GLU A 785 17.33 -37.83 -3.56
CA GLU A 785 17.57 -36.55 -4.24
C GLU A 785 18.32 -36.70 -5.58
N PHE A 786 19.10 -37.78 -5.70
CA PHE A 786 19.80 -38.22 -6.91
C PHE A 786 18.97 -39.20 -7.75
N ASN A 787 17.66 -39.25 -7.56
CA ASN A 787 16.70 -40.12 -8.25
C ASN A 787 16.93 -41.63 -8.02
N ASN A 788 17.40 -42.03 -6.83
CA ASN A 788 17.58 -43.43 -6.46
C ASN A 788 16.96 -43.75 -5.07
N PRO A 789 15.63 -43.61 -4.88
CA PRO A 789 14.97 -43.90 -3.61
C PRO A 789 15.02 -45.38 -3.21
N ASP A 790 15.12 -46.29 -4.20
CA ASP A 790 15.02 -47.74 -4.04
C ASP A 790 16.40 -48.44 -4.02
N TRP A 791 17.45 -47.75 -3.57
CA TRP A 791 18.77 -48.34 -3.38
C TRP A 791 18.70 -49.56 -2.43
N ILE A 792 19.58 -50.54 -2.64
CA ILE A 792 19.49 -51.86 -2.02
C ILE A 792 20.50 -51.97 -0.87
N LEU A 793 20.01 -52.42 0.29
CA LEU A 793 20.84 -52.91 1.38
C LEU A 793 20.79 -54.45 1.37
N SER A 794 21.87 -55.08 0.93
CA SER A 794 22.00 -56.53 0.91
C SER A 794 22.79 -57.01 2.13
N LEU A 795 22.11 -57.79 2.99
CA LEU A 795 22.68 -58.32 4.23
C LEU A 795 22.87 -59.83 4.12
N ASN A 796 24.04 -60.33 4.50
CA ASN A 796 24.41 -61.75 4.64
C ASN A 796 24.22 -62.62 3.38
N LYS A 797 24.22 -62.03 2.18
CA LYS A 797 24.17 -62.79 0.92
C LYS A 797 25.54 -63.25 0.42
N ASP A 798 26.59 -62.48 0.73
CA ASP A 798 27.97 -62.84 0.45
C ASP A 798 28.67 -63.20 1.78
N PRO A 799 29.19 -64.43 1.93
CA PRO A 799 29.86 -64.86 3.16
C PRO A 799 31.17 -64.11 3.45
N LEU A 800 31.77 -63.44 2.46
CA LEU A 800 32.97 -62.61 2.62
C LEU A 800 32.63 -61.14 2.89
N PHE A 801 31.48 -60.66 2.38
CA PHE A 801 31.01 -59.28 2.55
C PHE A 801 29.57 -59.27 3.06
N PRO A 802 29.36 -59.41 4.38
CA PRO A 802 28.02 -59.56 4.94
C PRO A 802 27.14 -58.31 4.84
N VAL A 803 27.70 -57.15 4.46
CA VAL A 803 26.94 -55.90 4.30
C VAL A 803 27.36 -55.23 2.99
N ILE A 804 26.38 -55.06 2.09
CA ILE A 804 26.56 -54.47 0.77
C ILE A 804 25.50 -53.40 0.53
N PHE A 805 25.94 -52.18 0.23
CA PHE A 805 25.09 -51.08 -0.23
C PHE A 805 25.20 -50.96 -1.74
N ILE A 806 24.07 -50.89 -2.44
CA ILE A 806 24.02 -50.81 -3.91
C ILE A 806 23.15 -49.61 -4.31
N PHE A 807 23.77 -48.63 -4.94
CA PHE A 807 23.10 -47.43 -5.48
C PHE A 807 23.16 -47.44 -6.99
N GLN A 808 22.06 -47.06 -7.64
CA GLN A 808 21.94 -47.01 -9.09
C GLN A 808 21.54 -45.61 -9.55
N PHE A 809 22.49 -44.86 -10.09
CA PHE A 809 22.28 -43.48 -10.52
C PHE A 809 22.12 -43.39 -12.05
N PRO A 810 21.05 -42.76 -12.57
CA PRO A 810 20.86 -42.62 -14.01
C PRO A 810 21.98 -41.80 -14.68
N ILE A 811 22.56 -42.32 -15.76
CA ILE A 811 23.57 -41.62 -16.56
C ILE A 811 22.90 -40.72 -17.59
N LYS A 812 23.42 -39.50 -17.74
CA LYS A 812 23.10 -38.54 -18.78
C LYS A 812 24.32 -38.30 -19.67
N LEU A 813 24.08 -37.93 -20.93
CA LEU A 813 25.13 -37.44 -21.82
C LEU A 813 25.50 -36.01 -21.43
N ILE A 814 26.79 -35.72 -21.39
CA ILE A 814 27.34 -34.38 -21.19
C ILE A 814 27.62 -33.84 -22.60
N ASN A 815 26.83 -32.86 -23.04
CA ASN A 815 27.09 -32.13 -24.28
C ASN A 815 28.21 -31.11 -24.09
#